data_AF-A0A8J5LPP4-F1
#
_entry.id   AF-A0A8J5LPP4-F1
#
_cell.length_a   1.000
_cell.length_b   1.000
_cell.length_c   1.000
_cell.angle_alpha   90.00
_cell.angle_beta   90.00
_cell.angle_gamma   90.00
#
_symmetry.space_group_name_H-M   'P 1'
#
loop_
_entity.id
_entity.type
_entity.pdbx_description
1 polymer ?
#
loop_
_entity_poly.entity_id
_entity_poly.type
_entity_poly.pdbx_seq_one_letter_code
_entity_poly.pdbx_strand_id
1 'polypeptide(L)'
;MASAAPVAVAAPQPPPPASFLVRPEAARHRLYDFAKTALIKIFAFPYATVCELYCSGAPDTDKWDDAQIGHYIGIDSSCSGITRPHELSESQRKPYTAEFCELDPYVENLESHLHDKGIPADIVCCFQNLQSCFESEEKAASLLKNVSSLLKPGGYFFGITPDSSTIWTKYQKNVEASHNKGIGMKANSVPSCIRSENYIITFEVEEEKFPFFGKKYQIKFANEITSETHCLVHFASLIRLARDAGLDYVEIQNLAEFYDDNRSQFVSMLFSYGGNFMDPRGRLLPRTFDLLGLYSTFVFQKPDPDAAPPIMTPLFYEGMYSHEEHEWPVSNWRPQPAVDEDRNGQTDTNIGAGSVLGDNDKGILGPAGSPTVSSSSTPLVSVEVDRIMASRCSLALLILFALAVSLPRPQQVFAVKPMPQLRTASRIIQNSIIERINDNPEAGWKASVNPRFENYTIEQFKHILGVKPMPSNKAMVLPKKTYPKSLKLPKEFDARKAWPQCSTIGRILDQGHCGSCWAFGAVESLSDRFCIHFGINVSLSVNDLLSCCGFMCGDGCDGGYPLSAWQYFVQNGVVTDECDPYFDDIGCSHPGCEPAYPTPACEKRCKVDNLLWEQNKHFGVDAYMVNSDPTDIMIEVYKNGPVEVDFTVYEDFAHYKSGVYKHLTGDFMGGHAVKLIGWGTNEDGEDYWLLANQWNRNWGDDGYFKILRGKNECGIEDDVVAGMPSTKNLIINHAAGHSEAYATF
;
A
#
# COMPACT_ATOMS: atom_id res chain seq x y z
N MET A 1 89.24 19.95 14.36
CA MET A 1 87.93 20.07 15.04
C MET A 1 86.95 20.65 14.03
N ALA A 2 85.90 19.90 13.67
CA ALA A 2 84.79 20.44 12.88
C ALA A 2 83.61 20.63 13.84
N SER A 3 83.17 21.88 14.03
CA SER A 3 82.06 22.21 14.94
C SER A 3 80.76 22.25 14.14
N ALA A 4 79.76 21.49 14.56
CA ALA A 4 78.42 21.52 13.96
C ALA A 4 77.65 22.74 14.45
N ALA A 5 76.81 23.32 13.59
CA ALA A 5 75.91 24.41 13.96
C ALA A 5 74.76 23.90 14.85
N PRO A 6 74.27 24.72 15.81
CA PRO A 6 73.20 24.32 16.72
C PRO A 6 71.82 24.30 16.04
N VAL A 7 70.94 23.40 16.49
CA VAL A 7 69.55 23.31 16.06
C VAL A 7 68.73 24.46 16.66
N ALA A 8 67.97 25.18 15.84
CA ALA A 8 67.03 26.19 16.30
C ALA A 8 65.74 25.56 16.83
N VAL A 9 65.33 25.94 18.04
CA VAL A 9 64.04 25.54 18.63
C VAL A 9 62.93 26.44 18.09
N ALA A 10 61.93 25.87 17.45
CA ALA A 10 60.76 26.62 16.98
C ALA A 10 59.86 27.02 18.16
N ALA A 11 59.37 28.26 18.15
CA ALA A 11 58.37 28.74 19.10
C ALA A 11 57.00 28.02 18.88
N PRO A 12 56.17 27.86 19.92
CA PRO A 12 54.84 27.29 19.76
C PRO A 12 53.99 28.18 18.84
N GLN A 13 53.38 27.57 17.83
CA GLN A 13 52.38 28.22 16.99
C GLN A 13 51.17 28.67 17.84
N PRO A 14 50.51 29.80 17.54
CA PRO A 14 49.23 30.11 18.14
C PRO A 14 48.21 29.01 17.79
N PRO A 15 47.22 28.74 18.66
CA PRO A 15 46.17 27.77 18.34
C PRO A 15 45.42 28.21 17.07
N PRO A 16 44.98 27.26 16.22
CA PRO A 16 44.19 27.59 15.04
C PRO A 16 42.89 28.31 15.47
N PRO A 17 42.35 29.22 14.63
CA PRO A 17 41.09 29.87 14.92
C PRO A 17 40.00 28.81 15.15
N ALA A 18 39.23 28.98 16.22
CA ALA A 18 38.23 28.00 16.63
C ALA A 18 37.28 27.71 15.47
N SER A 19 37.26 26.45 15.03
CA SER A 19 36.28 25.99 14.04
C SER A 19 34.89 26.24 14.59
N PHE A 20 34.00 26.77 13.74
CA PHE A 20 32.63 27.10 14.12
C PHE A 20 31.82 25.83 14.46
N LEU A 21 31.96 25.36 15.70
CA LEU A 21 31.07 24.38 16.29
C LEU A 21 29.67 25.00 16.39
N VAL A 22 28.81 24.59 15.46
CA VAL A 22 27.40 24.99 15.42
C VAL A 22 26.75 24.63 16.76
N ARG A 23 26.18 25.62 17.45
CA ARG A 23 25.47 25.41 18.72
C ARG A 23 24.27 24.47 18.48
N PRO A 24 24.11 23.35 19.21
CA PRO A 24 23.01 22.40 18.98
C PRO A 24 21.61 23.00 19.15
N GLU A 25 21.45 23.97 20.04
CA GLU A 25 20.26 24.83 20.17
C GLU A 25 19.83 25.43 18.81
N ALA A 26 20.78 26.01 18.07
CA ALA A 26 20.54 26.53 16.73
C ALA A 26 20.46 25.41 15.66
N ALA A 27 20.89 24.18 15.94
CA ALA A 27 20.69 23.05 15.03
C ALA A 27 19.22 22.61 15.08
N ARG A 28 18.69 22.27 16.26
CA ARG A 28 17.28 21.83 16.44
C ARG A 28 16.30 22.76 15.74
N HIS A 29 16.32 24.04 16.07
CA HIS A 29 15.37 25.02 15.55
C HIS A 29 15.39 25.13 14.02
N ARG A 30 16.56 25.08 13.37
CA ARG A 30 16.64 25.22 11.90
C ARG A 30 16.27 23.94 11.14
N LEU A 31 16.51 22.78 11.73
CA LEU A 31 16.08 21.50 11.17
C LEU A 31 14.56 21.33 11.29
N TYR A 32 13.97 21.89 12.35
CA TYR A 32 12.53 21.98 12.54
C TYR A 32 11.88 23.03 11.61
N ASP A 33 12.51 24.19 11.46
CA ASP A 33 12.04 25.26 10.56
C ASP A 33 12.07 24.82 9.10
N PHE A 34 13.11 24.08 8.70
CA PHE A 34 13.19 23.37 7.42
C PHE A 34 11.97 22.45 7.21
N ALA A 35 11.63 21.63 8.20
CA ALA A 35 10.51 20.69 8.11
C ALA A 35 9.15 21.41 7.96
N LYS A 36 8.93 22.51 8.69
CA LYS A 36 7.77 23.39 8.47
C LYS A 36 7.73 23.87 7.01
N THR A 37 8.83 24.43 6.51
CA THR A 37 8.91 24.98 5.14
C THR A 37 8.69 23.92 4.06
N ALA A 38 9.18 22.69 4.27
CA ALA A 38 8.97 21.58 3.35
C ALA A 38 7.48 21.20 3.27
N LEU A 39 6.81 21.03 4.43
CA LEU A 39 5.38 20.74 4.50
C LEU A 39 4.52 21.86 3.89
N ILE A 40 4.82 23.13 4.20
CA ILE A 40 4.13 24.29 3.62
C ILE A 40 4.26 24.26 2.09
N LYS A 41 5.46 24.00 1.52
CA LYS A 41 5.65 23.95 0.06
C LYS A 41 5.04 22.71 -0.63
N ILE A 42 4.61 21.69 0.10
CA ILE A 42 3.88 20.53 -0.44
C ILE A 42 2.37 20.77 -0.43
N PHE A 43 1.82 21.27 0.68
CA PHE A 43 0.37 21.30 0.92
C PHE A 43 -0.28 22.68 0.79
N ALA A 44 0.46 23.79 0.89
CA ALA A 44 -0.10 25.13 0.76
C ALA A 44 -0.25 25.54 -0.72
N PHE A 45 -1.34 26.23 -1.03
CA PHE A 45 -1.66 26.71 -2.37
C PHE A 45 -2.25 28.13 -2.34
N PRO A 46 -2.17 28.89 -3.45
CA PRO A 46 -2.65 30.26 -3.48
C PRO A 46 -4.13 30.41 -3.10
N TYR A 47 -4.43 31.47 -2.36
CA TYR A 47 -5.76 31.82 -1.84
C TYR A 47 -6.37 30.86 -0.79
N ALA A 48 -5.63 29.84 -0.33
CA ALA A 48 -6.09 28.95 0.74
C ALA A 48 -6.43 29.69 2.06
N THR A 49 -7.41 29.19 2.81
CA THR A 49 -7.61 29.48 4.23
C THR A 49 -6.79 28.49 5.06
N VAL A 50 -5.89 29.01 5.89
CA VAL A 50 -5.00 28.25 6.77
C VAL A 50 -5.36 28.49 8.24
N CYS A 51 -5.41 27.41 9.04
CA CYS A 51 -5.54 27.48 10.50
C CYS A 51 -4.32 26.83 11.18
N GLU A 52 -3.46 27.62 11.84
CA GLU A 52 -2.27 27.11 12.57
C GLU A 52 -2.57 26.96 14.06
N LEU A 53 -2.50 25.72 14.55
CA LEU A 53 -2.65 25.36 15.97
C LEU A 53 -1.32 25.50 16.70
N TYR A 54 -1.36 26.14 17.87
CA TYR A 54 -0.20 26.53 18.69
C TYR A 54 0.80 27.43 17.92
N CYS A 55 0.25 28.50 17.36
CA CYS A 55 0.97 29.48 16.53
C CYS A 55 2.01 30.36 17.28
N SER A 56 2.29 30.08 18.56
CA SER A 56 3.18 30.81 19.47
C SER A 56 4.70 30.80 19.11
N GLY A 57 5.06 30.38 17.90
CA GLY A 57 6.43 30.40 17.41
C GLY A 57 6.92 31.78 16.95
N ALA A 58 8.10 31.81 16.32
CA ALA A 58 8.37 32.88 15.35
C ALA A 58 7.40 32.67 14.18
N PRO A 59 6.56 33.65 13.80
CA PRO A 59 5.44 33.38 12.92
C PRO A 59 5.94 33.13 11.49
N ASP A 60 5.53 32.00 10.90
CA ASP A 60 5.88 31.55 9.53
C ASP A 60 5.30 32.43 8.40
N THR A 61 4.91 33.65 8.74
CA THR A 61 4.39 34.74 7.91
C THR A 61 5.10 34.95 6.56
N ASP A 62 6.41 34.77 6.45
CA ASP A 62 7.12 34.88 5.17
C ASP A 62 6.93 33.64 4.27
N LYS A 63 6.70 32.46 4.86
CA LYS A 63 6.43 31.20 4.15
C LYS A 63 4.98 31.14 3.66
N TRP A 64 4.07 31.68 4.45
CA TRP A 64 2.65 31.84 4.07
C TRP A 64 2.46 32.92 2.98
N ASP A 65 3.32 33.95 2.96
CA ASP A 65 3.43 34.96 1.89
C ASP A 65 4.00 34.34 0.59
N ASP A 66 5.10 33.58 0.70
CA ASP A 66 5.68 32.73 -0.39
C ASP A 66 4.62 31.79 -1.01
N ALA A 67 3.72 31.24 -0.19
CA ALA A 67 2.63 30.34 -0.59
C ALA A 67 1.37 31.07 -1.11
N GLN A 68 1.32 32.40 -1.04
CA GLN A 68 0.24 33.26 -1.55
C GLN A 68 -1.16 32.93 -1.01
N ILE A 69 -1.26 32.55 0.27
CA ILE A 69 -2.54 32.18 0.91
C ILE A 69 -3.54 33.35 0.93
N GLY A 70 -4.82 33.07 1.20
CA GLY A 70 -5.89 34.08 1.24
C GLY A 70 -6.21 34.57 2.65
N HIS A 71 -6.28 33.65 3.61
CA HIS A 71 -6.65 33.92 5.00
C HIS A 71 -5.83 33.04 5.96
N TYR A 72 -5.43 33.60 7.11
CA TYR A 72 -4.66 32.92 8.14
C TYR A 72 -5.34 33.07 9.51
N ILE A 73 -5.54 31.96 10.21
CA ILE A 73 -6.12 31.89 11.54
C ILE A 73 -5.08 31.28 12.48
N GLY A 74 -4.51 32.10 13.37
CA GLY A 74 -3.61 31.63 14.42
C GLY A 74 -4.38 31.27 15.70
N ILE A 75 -4.22 30.05 16.20
CA ILE A 75 -4.77 29.62 17.48
C ILE A 75 -3.63 29.32 18.44
N ASP A 76 -3.73 29.77 19.69
CA ASP A 76 -2.86 29.36 20.80
C ASP A 76 -3.66 29.37 22.11
N SER A 77 -3.30 28.52 23.07
CA SER A 77 -3.96 28.47 24.38
C SER A 77 -3.51 29.60 25.34
N SER A 78 -2.76 30.58 24.84
CA SER A 78 -2.30 31.74 25.62
C SER A 78 -2.30 33.05 24.82
N CYS A 79 -2.77 34.12 25.47
CA CYS A 79 -2.68 35.51 24.98
C CYS A 79 -1.24 35.86 24.56
N SER A 80 -0.26 35.44 25.37
CA SER A 80 1.18 35.61 25.09
C SER A 80 1.65 34.93 23.81
N GLY A 81 0.99 33.84 23.39
CA GLY A 81 1.28 33.14 22.15
C GLY A 81 0.83 33.90 20.91
N ILE A 82 -0.30 34.62 20.98
CA ILE A 82 -0.87 35.36 19.85
C ILE A 82 -0.40 36.80 19.70
N THR A 83 0.01 37.50 20.79
CA THR A 83 0.38 38.93 20.72
C THR A 83 1.50 39.19 19.71
N ARG A 84 2.58 38.41 19.73
CA ARG A 84 3.76 38.65 18.88
C ARG A 84 3.49 38.32 17.40
N PRO A 85 2.83 37.21 17.04
CA PRO A 85 2.33 36.99 15.69
C PRO A 85 1.40 38.11 15.17
N HIS A 86 0.50 38.64 16.02
CA HIS A 86 -0.40 39.74 15.67
C HIS A 86 0.37 41.03 15.32
N GLU A 87 1.25 41.49 16.21
CA GLU A 87 2.10 42.69 16.01
C GLU A 87 2.95 42.60 14.72
N LEU A 88 3.47 41.41 14.41
CA LEU A 88 4.26 41.18 13.20
C LEU A 88 3.39 41.19 11.94
N SER A 89 2.20 40.59 11.97
CA SER A 89 1.27 40.60 10.83
C SER A 89 0.79 42.02 10.49
N GLU A 90 0.40 42.81 11.49
CA GLU A 90 -0.03 44.20 11.30
C GLU A 90 1.11 45.10 10.78
N SER A 91 2.32 44.96 11.32
CA SER A 91 3.45 45.82 10.95
C SER A 91 4.01 45.54 9.55
N GLN A 92 3.87 44.32 9.03
CA GLN A 92 4.43 43.92 7.73
C GLN A 92 3.51 44.17 6.52
N ARG A 93 2.20 44.45 6.72
CA ARG A 93 1.21 44.61 5.64
C ARG A 93 1.19 43.43 4.66
N LYS A 94 0.97 42.22 5.18
CA LYS A 94 0.88 40.99 4.41
C LYS A 94 -0.26 41.05 3.36
N PRO A 95 -0.15 40.31 2.23
CA PRO A 95 -1.17 40.32 1.18
C PRO A 95 -2.44 39.51 1.53
N TYR A 96 -2.36 38.68 2.58
CA TYR A 96 -3.46 37.90 3.12
C TYR A 96 -4.05 38.54 4.38
N THR A 97 -5.30 38.20 4.70
CA THR A 97 -5.92 38.62 5.96
C THR A 97 -5.55 37.66 7.09
N ALA A 98 -5.30 38.18 8.29
CA ALA A 98 -4.86 37.37 9.44
C ALA A 98 -5.72 37.66 10.67
N GLU A 99 -6.10 36.61 11.38
CA GLU A 99 -6.81 36.68 12.65
C GLU A 99 -6.15 35.77 13.69
N PHE A 100 -6.28 36.11 14.96
CA PHE A 100 -5.68 35.38 16.08
C PHE A 100 -6.70 35.15 17.20
N CYS A 101 -6.72 33.95 17.77
CA CYS A 101 -7.68 33.55 18.81
C CYS A 101 -6.97 32.84 19.97
N GLU A 102 -7.26 33.27 21.20
CA GLU A 102 -6.86 32.57 22.42
C GLU A 102 -7.88 31.46 22.71
N LEU A 103 -7.54 30.22 22.36
CA LEU A 103 -8.38 29.01 22.54
C LEU A 103 -7.47 27.79 22.76
N ASP A 104 -7.85 26.85 23.63
CA ASP A 104 -7.16 25.55 23.74
C ASP A 104 -7.74 24.53 22.74
N PRO A 105 -6.94 24.03 21.76
CA PRO A 105 -7.44 23.18 20.68
C PRO A 105 -8.04 21.82 21.05
N TYR A 106 -7.82 21.30 22.27
CA TYR A 106 -8.42 20.03 22.72
C TYR A 106 -9.40 20.19 23.90
N VAL A 107 -9.51 21.37 24.52
CA VAL A 107 -10.50 21.64 25.58
C VAL A 107 -11.76 22.31 25.03
N GLU A 108 -11.64 23.24 24.09
CA GLU A 108 -12.74 24.09 23.64
C GLU A 108 -13.31 23.67 22.29
N ASN A 109 -14.59 23.97 22.03
CA ASN A 109 -15.21 23.73 20.73
C ASN A 109 -14.78 24.85 19.76
N LEU A 110 -13.84 24.56 18.87
CA LEU A 110 -13.28 25.56 17.95
C LEU A 110 -14.30 26.01 16.89
N GLU A 111 -15.14 25.10 16.40
CA GLU A 111 -16.17 25.38 15.38
C GLU A 111 -17.12 26.50 15.83
N SER A 112 -17.61 26.43 17.07
CA SER A 112 -18.53 27.45 17.63
C SER A 112 -17.90 28.81 17.89
N HIS A 113 -16.56 28.91 17.95
CA HIS A 113 -15.86 30.19 18.15
C HIS A 113 -15.34 30.80 16.84
N LEU A 114 -15.21 29.99 15.77
CA LEU A 114 -14.55 30.37 14.52
C LEU A 114 -15.47 30.36 13.29
N HIS A 115 -16.74 29.96 13.43
CA HIS A 115 -17.76 29.99 12.37
C HIS A 115 -17.80 31.34 11.60
N ASP A 116 -17.76 32.47 12.32
CA ASP A 116 -17.82 33.81 11.73
C ASP A 116 -16.45 34.33 11.24
N LYS A 117 -15.39 33.49 11.30
CA LYS A 117 -13.97 33.81 11.07
C LYS A 117 -13.37 33.00 9.91
N GLY A 118 -14.12 32.82 8.83
CA GLY A 118 -13.62 32.20 7.59
C GLY A 118 -13.46 30.68 7.61
N ILE A 119 -13.93 29.99 8.65
CA ILE A 119 -14.05 28.53 8.72
C ILE A 119 -15.26 28.06 7.88
N PRO A 120 -15.21 26.89 7.21
CA PRO A 120 -14.14 25.90 7.21
C PRO A 120 -12.88 26.28 6.41
N ALA A 121 -11.72 25.84 6.89
CA ALA A 121 -10.40 26.06 6.32
C ALA A 121 -9.99 24.96 5.31
N ASP A 122 -9.15 25.31 4.34
CA ASP A 122 -8.55 24.33 3.41
C ASP A 122 -7.45 23.52 4.09
N ILE A 123 -6.74 24.14 5.03
CA ILE A 123 -5.60 23.58 5.74
C ILE A 123 -5.76 23.84 7.23
N VAL A 124 -5.57 22.80 8.04
CA VAL A 124 -5.25 22.92 9.46
C VAL A 124 -3.83 22.39 9.65
N CYS A 125 -2.95 23.15 10.29
CA CYS A 125 -1.58 22.70 10.55
C CYS A 125 -1.22 22.81 12.03
N CYS A 126 -0.50 21.82 12.55
CA CYS A 126 -0.05 21.80 13.95
C CYS A 126 1.43 21.44 14.01
N PHE A 127 2.27 22.48 13.95
CA PHE A 127 3.72 22.30 13.93
C PHE A 127 4.38 22.28 15.31
N GLN A 128 3.66 22.57 16.40
CA GLN A 128 4.20 22.63 17.75
C GLN A 128 3.17 22.14 18.77
N ASN A 129 3.63 21.72 19.95
CA ASN A 129 2.83 21.40 21.14
C ASN A 129 1.73 20.32 20.99
N LEU A 130 1.57 19.69 19.82
CA LEU A 130 0.65 18.57 19.58
C LEU A 130 0.77 17.47 20.64
N GLN A 131 2.00 17.18 21.07
CA GLN A 131 2.32 16.18 22.08
C GLN A 131 1.69 16.43 23.47
N SER A 132 1.11 17.62 23.70
CA SER A 132 0.33 17.94 24.89
C SER A 132 -1.03 17.24 24.93
N CYS A 133 -1.66 16.98 23.76
CA CYS A 133 -2.94 16.27 23.72
C CYS A 133 -2.77 14.74 23.90
N PHE A 134 -1.56 14.20 23.73
CA PHE A 134 -1.28 12.78 23.88
C PHE A 134 -1.21 12.30 25.34
N GLU A 135 -1.51 13.15 26.33
CA GLU A 135 -1.60 12.75 27.74
C GLU A 135 -2.73 11.73 27.98
N SER A 136 -3.82 11.79 27.21
CA SER A 136 -4.92 10.81 27.28
C SER A 136 -5.62 10.61 25.93
N GLU A 137 -6.39 9.53 25.79
CA GLU A 137 -7.12 9.23 24.55
C GLU A 137 -8.20 10.29 24.28
N GLU A 138 -8.87 10.78 25.32
CA GLU A 138 -9.96 11.76 25.23
C GLU A 138 -9.47 13.12 24.72
N LYS A 139 -8.28 13.57 25.16
CA LYS A 139 -7.66 14.80 24.69
C LYS A 139 -7.28 14.71 23.20
N ALA A 140 -6.66 13.61 22.79
CA ALA A 140 -6.33 13.37 21.38
C ALA A 140 -7.58 13.28 20.50
N ALA A 141 -8.64 12.60 20.97
CA ALA A 141 -9.91 12.48 20.26
C ALA A 141 -10.64 13.83 20.13
N SER A 142 -10.64 14.64 21.20
CA SER A 142 -11.20 15.99 21.21
C SER A 142 -10.51 16.90 20.18
N LEU A 143 -9.17 16.89 20.15
CA LEU A 143 -8.38 17.62 19.15
C LEU A 143 -8.76 17.21 17.73
N LEU A 144 -8.73 15.91 17.42
CA LEU A 144 -8.96 15.41 16.06
C LEU A 144 -10.39 15.69 15.60
N LYS A 145 -11.37 15.68 16.51
CA LYS A 145 -12.74 16.09 16.21
C LYS A 145 -12.84 17.59 15.90
N ASN A 146 -12.18 18.45 16.67
CA ASN A 146 -12.10 19.89 16.39
C ASN A 146 -11.42 20.17 15.04
N VAL A 147 -10.29 19.53 14.77
CA VAL A 147 -9.60 19.60 13.46
C VAL A 147 -10.54 19.20 12.32
N SER A 148 -11.29 18.11 12.50
CA SER A 148 -12.24 17.61 11.51
C SER A 148 -13.39 18.59 11.25
N SER A 149 -13.95 19.25 12.28
CA SER A 149 -14.98 20.27 12.04
C SER A 149 -14.44 21.56 11.41
N LEU A 150 -13.19 21.95 11.71
CA LEU A 150 -12.55 23.10 11.08
C LEU A 150 -12.20 22.91 9.60
N LEU A 151 -11.98 21.69 9.13
CA LEU A 151 -11.59 21.43 7.73
C LEU A 151 -12.77 21.46 6.74
N LYS A 152 -12.51 21.95 5.53
CA LYS A 152 -13.33 21.70 4.33
C LYS A 152 -13.25 20.22 3.94
N PRO A 153 -14.26 19.67 3.24
CA PRO A 153 -14.09 18.45 2.47
C PRO A 153 -12.86 18.56 1.55
N GLY A 154 -12.05 17.51 1.47
CA GLY A 154 -10.79 17.49 0.72
C GLY A 154 -9.61 18.20 1.40
N GLY A 155 -9.82 18.97 2.47
CA GLY A 155 -8.78 19.72 3.17
C GLY A 155 -7.82 18.84 4.01
N TYR A 156 -6.62 19.37 4.28
CA TYR A 156 -5.53 18.60 4.92
C TYR A 156 -5.27 19.02 6.37
N PHE A 157 -5.05 18.02 7.24
CA PHE A 157 -4.45 18.20 8.57
C PHE A 157 -3.03 17.64 8.59
N PHE A 158 -2.02 18.50 8.75
CA PHE A 158 -0.62 18.07 8.77
C PHE A 158 0.24 18.79 9.81
N GLY A 159 1.44 18.28 10.04
CA GLY A 159 2.37 18.90 10.98
C GLY A 159 3.55 18.02 11.36
N ILE A 160 4.12 18.29 12.54
CA ILE A 160 5.31 17.61 13.06
C ILE A 160 5.01 17.10 14.48
N THR A 161 5.40 15.86 14.75
CA THR A 161 5.20 15.17 16.04
C THR A 161 6.49 14.49 16.50
N PRO A 162 6.74 14.23 17.80
CA PRO A 162 7.81 13.33 18.22
C PRO A 162 7.63 11.91 17.66
N ASP A 163 8.72 11.33 17.14
CA ASP A 163 8.72 9.99 16.53
C ASP A 163 8.66 8.91 17.61
N SER A 164 7.43 8.48 17.91
CA SER A 164 7.17 7.56 19.01
C SER A 164 7.78 6.18 18.77
N SER A 165 7.80 5.69 17.52
CA SER A 165 8.42 4.42 17.13
C SER A 165 9.94 4.42 17.35
N THR A 166 10.62 5.49 16.94
CA THR A 166 12.07 5.64 16.99
C THR A 166 12.54 5.93 18.41
N ILE A 167 11.83 6.80 19.14
CA ILE A 167 12.11 7.08 20.56
C ILE A 167 11.92 5.81 21.40
N TRP A 168 10.86 5.04 21.19
CA TRP A 168 10.63 3.77 21.90
C TRP A 168 11.66 2.69 21.54
N THR A 169 12.00 2.54 20.25
CA THR A 169 13.04 1.61 19.79
C THR A 169 14.42 1.96 20.38
N LYS A 170 14.74 3.25 20.47
CA LYS A 170 15.96 3.74 21.15
C LYS A 170 15.93 3.46 22.65
N TYR A 171 14.77 3.44 23.30
CA TYR A 171 14.62 3.05 24.71
C TYR A 171 14.86 1.54 24.90
N GLN A 172 14.13 0.69 24.18
CA GLN A 172 14.24 -0.78 24.29
C GLN A 172 15.68 -1.28 24.09
N LYS A 173 16.38 -0.80 23.05
CA LYS A 173 17.78 -1.17 22.78
C LYS A 173 18.74 -0.78 23.91
N ASN A 174 18.45 0.28 24.67
CA ASN A 174 19.25 0.66 25.86
C ASN A 174 18.94 -0.23 27.08
N VAL A 175 17.69 -0.67 27.25
CA VAL A 175 17.29 -1.65 28.28
C VAL A 175 17.97 -3.00 28.01
N GLU A 176 17.85 -3.53 26.79
CA GLU A 176 18.52 -4.76 26.33
C GLU A 176 20.04 -4.70 26.52
N ALA A 177 20.68 -3.60 26.07
CA ALA A 177 22.12 -3.40 26.21
C ALA A 177 22.58 -3.24 27.67
N SER A 178 21.66 -2.98 28.61
CA SER A 178 21.93 -3.00 30.05
C SER A 178 21.85 -4.43 30.61
N HIS A 179 20.80 -5.18 30.28
CA HIS A 179 20.67 -6.59 30.69
C HIS A 179 21.85 -7.44 30.21
N ASN A 180 22.27 -7.25 28.95
CA ASN A 180 23.41 -7.97 28.36
C ASN A 180 24.78 -7.61 28.98
N LYS A 181 24.88 -6.50 29.75
CA LYS A 181 26.07 -6.13 30.54
C LYS A 181 25.95 -6.54 32.02
N GLY A 182 24.84 -7.16 32.41
CA GLY A 182 24.38 -7.30 33.80
C GLY A 182 24.93 -8.47 34.62
N ILE A 183 25.89 -9.26 34.13
CA ILE A 183 26.45 -10.40 34.88
C ILE A 183 27.46 -9.90 35.95
N GLY A 184 26.94 -9.28 37.03
CA GLY A 184 27.76 -8.95 38.21
C GLY A 184 27.38 -7.70 39.02
N MET A 185 26.32 -6.95 38.68
CA MET A 185 25.88 -5.78 39.46
C MET A 185 24.40 -5.86 39.87
N LYS A 186 24.02 -5.05 40.87
CA LYS A 186 22.73 -5.15 41.58
C LYS A 186 21.54 -5.00 40.63
N ALA A 187 20.55 -5.89 40.77
CA ALA A 187 19.43 -6.10 39.83
C ALA A 187 18.36 -4.97 39.75
N ASN A 188 18.59 -3.79 40.32
CA ASN A 188 17.60 -2.70 40.43
C ASN A 188 18.20 -1.35 39.94
N SER A 189 18.74 -1.32 38.73
CA SER A 189 19.35 -0.12 38.13
C SER A 189 19.38 -0.21 36.60
N VAL A 190 18.21 -0.33 35.96
CA VAL A 190 18.08 -0.23 34.49
C VAL A 190 18.26 1.25 34.10
N PRO A 191 18.98 1.58 33.00
CA PRO A 191 19.15 2.97 32.58
C PRO A 191 17.86 3.51 31.95
N SER A 192 17.08 4.27 32.73
CA SER A 192 15.87 4.97 32.29
C SER A 192 16.09 6.10 31.27
N CYS A 193 17.30 6.24 30.72
CA CYS A 193 17.68 7.34 29.84
C CYS A 193 18.47 6.92 28.58
N ILE A 194 18.05 7.47 27.44
CA ILE A 194 18.76 7.46 26.17
C ILE A 194 19.72 8.65 26.17
N ARG A 195 20.98 8.45 25.80
CA ARG A 195 21.98 9.52 25.68
C ARG A 195 22.58 9.55 24.28
N SER A 196 22.48 10.68 23.61
CA SER A 196 23.17 11.04 22.36
C SER A 196 24.12 12.21 22.64
N GLU A 197 24.99 12.55 21.68
CA GLU A 197 25.80 13.77 21.73
C GLU A 197 24.94 15.05 21.63
N ASN A 198 23.74 14.92 21.04
CA ASN A 198 22.83 16.05 20.81
C ASN A 198 21.74 16.21 21.88
N TYR A 199 21.40 15.14 22.63
CA TYR A 199 20.25 15.13 23.53
C TYR A 199 20.32 14.02 24.59
N ILE A 200 19.54 14.19 25.66
CA ILE A 200 19.22 13.16 26.65
C ILE A 200 17.69 13.04 26.71
N ILE A 201 17.17 11.82 26.58
CA ILE A 201 15.76 11.49 26.84
C ILE A 201 15.71 10.63 28.09
N THR A 202 14.81 10.92 29.03
CA THR A 202 14.60 10.16 30.27
C THR A 202 13.12 9.82 30.42
N PHE A 203 12.80 8.57 30.73
CA PHE A 203 11.42 8.15 31.01
C PHE A 203 11.13 8.20 32.51
N GLU A 204 9.92 8.63 32.88
CA GLU A 204 9.53 8.82 34.28
C GLU A 204 9.17 7.49 34.99
N VAL A 205 8.73 6.49 34.22
CA VAL A 205 8.30 5.17 34.71
C VAL A 205 8.80 4.06 33.77
N GLU A 206 9.34 2.98 34.32
CA GLU A 206 9.72 1.76 33.58
C GLU A 206 8.45 0.97 33.19
N GLU A 207 8.33 0.61 31.92
CA GLU A 207 7.24 -0.23 31.38
C GLU A 207 7.80 -1.18 30.32
N GLU A 208 7.42 -2.47 30.37
CA GLU A 208 7.84 -3.49 29.41
C GLU A 208 7.21 -3.33 28.02
N LYS A 209 6.13 -2.54 27.92
CA LYS A 209 5.28 -2.38 26.73
C LYS A 209 4.96 -0.91 26.52
N PHE A 210 4.91 -0.48 25.26
CA PHE A 210 4.52 0.87 24.91
C PHE A 210 2.99 1.05 25.12
N PRO A 211 2.54 1.98 25.99
CA PRO A 211 1.11 2.23 26.16
C PRO A 211 0.59 3.10 25.00
N PHE A 212 -0.72 3.07 24.77
CA PHE A 212 -1.31 3.74 23.61
C PHE A 212 -1.26 5.27 23.67
N PHE A 213 -1.32 5.83 24.89
CA PHE A 213 -1.27 7.27 25.20
C PHE A 213 -0.53 7.47 26.52
N GLY A 214 -0.20 8.72 26.84
CA GLY A 214 0.25 9.14 28.17
C GLY A 214 1.68 8.75 28.57
N LYS A 215 2.49 8.20 27.65
CA LYS A 215 3.88 7.83 27.97
C LYS A 215 4.74 9.08 28.12
N LYS A 216 4.89 9.55 29.35
CA LYS A 216 5.69 10.73 29.69
C LYS A 216 7.18 10.46 29.60
N TYR A 217 7.88 11.39 28.94
CA TYR A 217 9.33 11.46 28.87
C TYR A 217 9.80 12.91 28.98
N GLN A 218 11.00 13.08 29.52
CA GLN A 218 11.68 14.36 29.62
C GLN A 218 12.84 14.36 28.60
N ILE A 219 12.87 15.36 27.71
CA ILE A 219 13.95 15.56 26.75
C ILE A 219 14.74 16.81 27.10
N LYS A 220 16.05 16.74 26.90
CA LYS A 220 16.98 17.85 27.13
C LYS A 220 18.04 17.87 26.04
N PHE A 221 18.10 18.92 25.24
CA PHE A 221 19.09 19.03 24.18
C PHE A 221 20.44 19.54 24.71
N ALA A 222 21.50 19.27 23.96
CA ALA A 222 22.85 19.63 24.34
C ALA A 222 23.01 21.16 24.41
N ASN A 223 23.44 21.64 25.58
CA ASN A 223 23.60 23.05 25.99
C ASN A 223 22.32 23.78 26.43
N GLU A 224 21.14 23.14 26.43
CA GLU A 224 19.96 23.71 27.09
C GLU A 224 20.06 23.56 28.63
N ILE A 225 19.47 24.50 29.37
CA ILE A 225 19.50 24.49 30.85
C ILE A 225 18.32 23.66 31.40
N THR A 226 17.14 23.85 30.85
CA THR A 226 15.89 23.17 31.17
C THR A 226 15.78 21.80 30.49
N SER A 227 14.67 21.10 30.77
CA SER A 227 14.20 19.92 30.05
C SER A 227 12.72 20.11 29.69
N GLU A 228 12.33 19.68 28.51
CA GLU A 228 10.94 19.68 28.02
C GLU A 228 10.28 18.35 28.43
N THR A 229 9.04 18.39 28.94
CA THR A 229 8.28 17.17 29.29
C THR A 229 7.17 16.94 28.27
N HIS A 230 7.16 15.78 27.63
CA HIS A 230 6.28 15.43 26.51
C HIS A 230 5.61 14.07 26.72
N CYS A 231 4.48 13.84 26.05
CA CYS A 231 3.84 12.52 25.97
C CYS A 231 4.07 11.92 24.57
N LEU A 232 4.38 10.62 24.50
CA LEU A 232 4.34 9.86 23.24
C LEU A 232 2.94 9.27 23.00
N VAL A 233 2.66 8.95 21.73
CA VAL A 233 1.42 8.29 21.29
C VAL A 233 1.74 7.08 20.43
N HIS A 234 0.96 6.02 20.56
CA HIS A 234 1.03 4.90 19.63
C HIS A 234 0.38 5.30 18.30
N PHE A 235 1.16 5.40 17.22
CA PHE A 235 0.68 5.96 15.95
C PHE A 235 -0.56 5.24 15.37
N ALA A 236 -0.67 3.91 15.50
CA ALA A 236 -1.90 3.22 15.06
C ALA A 236 -3.14 3.57 15.92
N SER A 237 -2.95 3.99 17.17
CA SER A 237 -4.01 4.53 18.02
C SER A 237 -4.39 5.96 17.62
N LEU A 238 -3.42 6.79 17.25
CA LEU A 238 -3.66 8.13 16.67
C LEU A 238 -4.43 8.03 15.35
N ILE A 239 -4.02 7.13 14.45
CA ILE A 239 -4.68 6.85 13.17
C ILE A 239 -6.13 6.36 13.37
N ARG A 240 -6.37 5.52 14.38
CA ARG A 240 -7.74 5.14 14.75
C ARG A 240 -8.57 6.37 15.15
N LEU A 241 -8.07 7.20 16.06
CA LEU A 241 -8.81 8.40 16.49
C LEU A 241 -9.07 9.39 15.36
N ALA A 242 -8.14 9.51 14.40
CA ALA A 242 -8.33 10.36 13.22
C ALA A 242 -9.52 9.85 12.38
N ARG A 243 -9.57 8.53 12.11
CA ARG A 243 -10.70 7.89 11.43
C ARG A 243 -12.00 8.02 12.22
N ASP A 244 -11.97 7.82 13.54
CA ASP A 244 -13.13 7.98 14.43
C ASP A 244 -13.65 9.43 14.45
N ALA A 245 -12.80 10.41 14.12
CA ALA A 245 -13.14 11.83 13.91
C ALA A 245 -13.53 12.19 12.46
N GLY A 246 -13.48 11.25 11.52
CA GLY A 246 -13.79 11.49 10.09
C GLY A 246 -12.63 12.07 9.26
N LEU A 247 -11.38 11.74 9.62
CA LEU A 247 -10.18 12.06 8.86
C LEU A 247 -9.52 10.77 8.35
N ASP A 248 -9.22 10.72 7.05
CA ASP A 248 -8.45 9.63 6.45
C ASP A 248 -6.95 9.83 6.68
N TYR A 249 -6.25 8.71 6.86
CA TYR A 249 -4.79 8.67 6.97
C TYR A 249 -4.17 8.77 5.58
N VAL A 250 -3.24 9.71 5.42
CA VAL A 250 -2.39 9.81 4.24
C VAL A 250 -1.01 9.24 4.58
N GLU A 251 -0.33 9.81 5.58
CA GLU A 251 1.06 9.46 5.90
C GLU A 251 1.46 9.82 7.34
N ILE A 252 2.33 9.01 7.96
CA ILE A 252 3.21 9.42 9.06
C ILE A 252 4.60 8.90 8.68
N GLN A 253 5.56 9.80 8.44
CA GLN A 253 6.91 9.45 8.00
C GLN A 253 7.97 10.01 8.95
N ASN A 254 9.05 9.26 9.22
CA ASN A 254 10.17 9.78 9.99
C ASN A 254 10.84 10.96 9.25
N LEU A 255 11.15 12.05 9.95
CA LEU A 255 11.63 13.28 9.32
C LEU A 255 13.01 13.13 8.65
N ALA A 256 13.84 12.18 9.09
CA ALA A 256 15.12 11.89 8.43
C ALA A 256 14.91 11.13 7.11
N GLU A 257 13.93 10.22 7.06
CA GLU A 257 13.54 9.45 5.87
C GLU A 257 12.86 10.38 4.84
N PHE A 258 11.90 11.19 5.29
CA PHE A 258 11.24 12.24 4.50
C PHE A 258 12.24 13.16 3.80
N TYR A 259 13.33 13.55 4.49
CA TYR A 259 14.41 14.32 3.88
C TYR A 259 15.17 13.53 2.81
N ASP A 260 15.59 12.29 3.08
CA ASP A 260 16.43 11.54 2.15
C ASP A 260 15.66 11.11 0.88
N ASP A 261 14.36 10.81 1.01
CA ASP A 261 13.47 10.50 -0.13
C ASP A 261 13.20 11.74 -0.99
N ASN A 262 12.98 12.91 -0.37
CA ASN A 262 12.76 14.18 -1.06
C ASN A 262 14.06 15.00 -1.30
N ARG A 263 15.23 14.37 -1.13
CA ARG A 263 16.55 15.04 -1.10
C ARG A 263 16.82 15.88 -2.34
N SER A 264 16.39 15.44 -3.52
CA SER A 264 16.54 16.17 -4.78
C SER A 264 15.86 17.53 -4.78
N GLN A 265 14.73 17.67 -4.07
CA GLN A 265 13.94 18.89 -3.94
C GLN A 265 14.46 19.77 -2.78
N PHE A 266 14.87 19.14 -1.68
CA PHE A 266 15.10 19.82 -0.41
C PHE A 266 16.56 20.04 -0.01
N VAL A 267 17.54 19.43 -0.70
CA VAL A 267 18.98 19.62 -0.42
C VAL A 267 19.39 21.10 -0.46
N SER A 268 18.95 21.86 -1.47
CA SER A 268 19.25 23.30 -1.58
C SER A 268 18.58 24.12 -0.48
N MET A 269 17.38 23.72 -0.06
CA MET A 269 16.67 24.35 1.06
C MET A 269 17.44 24.11 2.37
N LEU A 270 17.79 22.86 2.69
CA LEU A 270 18.52 22.52 3.90
C LEU A 270 19.94 23.12 3.93
N PHE A 271 20.58 23.33 2.77
CA PHE A 271 21.83 24.09 2.68
C PHE A 271 21.65 25.58 3.04
N SER A 272 20.54 26.20 2.63
CA SER A 272 20.27 27.62 2.91
C SER A 272 20.07 27.92 4.41
N TYR A 273 19.54 26.96 5.18
CA TYR A 273 19.49 27.03 6.65
C TYR A 273 20.88 27.04 7.32
N GLY A 274 21.89 26.48 6.65
CA GLY A 274 23.31 26.68 6.96
C GLY A 274 23.86 25.85 8.12
N GLY A 275 25.14 25.46 7.99
CA GLY A 275 25.84 24.62 8.95
C GLY A 275 26.09 23.21 8.42
N ASN A 276 26.90 22.44 9.13
CA ASN A 276 27.33 21.11 8.71
C ASN A 276 26.24 20.08 9.02
N PHE A 277 25.11 20.17 8.33
CA PHE A 277 23.99 19.22 8.42
C PHE A 277 24.14 18.05 7.44
N MET A 278 24.87 18.25 6.35
CA MET A 278 25.02 17.29 5.25
C MET A 278 26.47 17.11 4.84
N ASP A 279 26.75 16.02 4.13
CA ASP A 279 27.98 15.86 3.34
C ASP A 279 27.88 16.66 2.00
N PRO A 280 28.99 16.82 1.24
CA PRO A 280 28.97 17.50 -0.06
C PRO A 280 28.15 16.80 -1.17
N ARG A 281 27.50 15.66 -0.86
CA ARG A 281 26.56 14.95 -1.75
C ARG A 281 25.10 15.14 -1.29
N GLY A 282 24.85 15.98 -0.28
CA GLY A 282 23.52 16.29 0.22
C GLY A 282 22.92 15.27 1.19
N ARG A 283 23.69 14.26 1.63
CA ARG A 283 23.21 13.25 2.60
C ARG A 283 23.39 13.78 4.01
N LEU A 284 22.43 13.52 4.91
CA LEU A 284 22.51 13.95 6.31
C LEU A 284 23.77 13.39 7.00
N LEU A 285 24.46 14.22 7.78
CA LEU A 285 25.50 13.70 8.67
C LEU A 285 24.87 12.86 9.79
N PRO A 286 25.54 11.83 10.34
CA PRO A 286 24.94 10.94 11.34
C PRO A 286 24.33 11.65 12.55
N ARG A 287 24.96 12.74 13.02
CA ARG A 287 24.42 13.60 14.10
C ARG A 287 23.14 14.33 13.72
N THR A 288 22.96 14.67 12.45
CA THR A 288 21.77 15.34 11.95
C THR A 288 20.66 14.33 11.70
N PHE A 289 20.98 13.17 11.11
CA PHE A 289 20.05 12.04 10.97
C PHE A 289 19.48 11.60 12.34
N ASP A 290 20.35 11.44 13.34
CA ASP A 290 19.96 11.09 14.72
C ASP A 290 19.03 12.12 15.40
N LEU A 291 19.10 13.40 14.98
CA LEU A 291 18.32 14.50 15.52
C LEU A 291 17.00 14.74 14.76
N LEU A 292 16.99 14.59 13.44
CA LEU A 292 15.74 14.58 12.64
C LEU A 292 14.88 13.38 13.02
N GLY A 293 15.49 12.20 13.17
CA GLY A 293 14.77 10.96 13.48
C GLY A 293 14.10 10.91 14.86
N LEU A 294 14.20 11.96 15.67
CA LEU A 294 13.35 12.15 16.85
C LEU A 294 11.95 12.68 16.52
N TYR A 295 11.67 13.02 15.26
CA TYR A 295 10.42 13.63 14.81
C TYR A 295 9.87 12.90 13.57
N SER A 296 8.55 12.90 13.43
CA SER A 296 7.83 12.45 12.25
C SER A 296 7.04 13.62 11.68
N THR A 297 6.89 13.66 10.35
CA THR A 297 5.76 14.36 9.72
C THR A 297 4.49 13.54 9.95
N PHE A 298 3.33 14.20 9.93
CA PHE A 298 2.04 13.51 9.82
C PHE A 298 1.14 14.25 8.83
N VAL A 299 0.29 13.51 8.13
CA VAL A 299 -0.66 13.99 7.14
C VAL A 299 -1.95 13.16 7.23
N PHE A 300 -3.06 13.84 7.44
CA PHE A 300 -4.42 13.34 7.34
C PHE A 300 -5.21 14.23 6.37
N GLN A 301 -6.25 13.69 5.76
CA GLN A 301 -7.14 14.43 4.86
C GLN A 301 -8.60 14.25 5.30
N LYS A 302 -9.40 15.31 5.27
CA LYS A 302 -10.84 15.17 5.44
C LYS A 302 -11.45 14.66 4.12
N PRO A 303 -12.22 13.56 4.11
CA PRO A 303 -12.81 13.04 2.89
C PRO A 303 -13.68 14.08 2.19
N ASP A 304 -13.63 14.10 0.87
CA ASP A 304 -14.53 14.92 0.03
C ASP A 304 -15.65 14.03 -0.52
N PRO A 305 -16.93 14.28 -0.17
CA PRO A 305 -18.07 13.50 -0.67
C PRO A 305 -18.50 13.94 -2.09
N ASP A 306 -18.10 15.14 -2.53
CA ASP A 306 -18.43 15.70 -3.85
C ASP A 306 -17.25 15.56 -4.84
N ALA A 307 -16.05 15.21 -4.36
CA ALA A 307 -14.94 14.79 -5.21
C ALA A 307 -15.30 13.51 -5.97
N ALA A 308 -15.56 13.65 -7.26
CA ALA A 308 -15.55 12.53 -8.19
C ALA A 308 -14.18 11.81 -8.10
N PRO A 309 -14.14 10.46 -8.12
CA PRO A 309 -12.87 9.74 -8.21
C PRO A 309 -12.09 10.23 -9.43
N PRO A 310 -10.75 10.37 -9.34
CA PRO A 310 -9.95 11.14 -10.28
C PRO A 310 -10.21 10.71 -11.73
N ILE A 311 -10.51 11.71 -12.58
CA ILE A 311 -11.19 11.52 -13.86
C ILE A 311 -10.47 10.49 -14.74
N MET A 312 -11.14 9.37 -14.98
CA MET A 312 -10.76 8.42 -16.02
C MET A 312 -10.81 9.10 -17.39
N THR A 313 -9.79 8.86 -18.23
CA THR A 313 -9.89 9.09 -19.68
C THR A 313 -11.17 8.40 -20.19
N PRO A 314 -12.07 9.12 -20.89
CA PRO A 314 -13.49 8.79 -20.82
C PRO A 314 -13.86 7.48 -21.51
N LEU A 315 -14.62 6.64 -20.79
CA LEU A 315 -15.43 5.58 -21.39
C LEU A 315 -16.68 6.20 -22.01
N PHE A 316 -17.00 5.82 -23.24
CA PHE A 316 -18.28 6.16 -23.86
C PHE A 316 -19.41 5.42 -23.13
N TYR A 317 -20.37 6.17 -22.59
CA TYR A 317 -21.65 5.66 -22.11
C TYR A 317 -22.74 6.11 -23.07
N GLU A 318 -23.49 5.17 -23.63
CA GLU A 318 -24.69 5.42 -24.43
C GLU A 318 -25.87 4.75 -23.73
N GLY A 319 -26.99 5.47 -23.60
CA GLY A 319 -28.11 5.07 -22.73
C GLY A 319 -29.45 5.14 -23.43
N MET A 320 -30.35 4.25 -23.01
CA MET A 320 -31.80 4.30 -23.26
C MET A 320 -32.42 4.84 -21.96
N TYR A 321 -33.38 5.77 -21.91
CA TYR A 321 -34.51 6.15 -22.77
C TYR A 321 -34.84 7.66 -22.49
N SER A 322 -35.71 8.43 -23.19
CA SER A 322 -36.50 8.31 -24.43
C SER A 322 -37.18 9.67 -24.77
N HIS A 323 -37.59 9.87 -26.04
CA HIS A 323 -38.44 10.99 -26.56
C HIS A 323 -37.87 12.44 -26.36
N GLU A 324 -38.04 13.42 -27.26
CA GLU A 324 -38.76 13.47 -28.54
C GLU A 324 -38.13 14.52 -29.50
N GLU A 325 -37.85 14.11 -30.74
CA GLU A 325 -38.13 14.82 -32.01
C GLU A 325 -37.98 16.37 -32.14
N HIS A 326 -36.94 16.88 -32.81
CA HIS A 326 -37.04 17.62 -34.12
C HIS A 326 -35.72 18.24 -34.67
N GLU A 327 -35.63 18.26 -36.00
CA GLU A 327 -34.89 19.16 -36.94
C GLU A 327 -33.36 19.46 -36.83
N TRP A 328 -32.65 18.98 -37.86
CA TRP A 328 -31.39 19.51 -38.45
C TRP A 328 -31.71 20.72 -39.38
N PRO A 329 -30.82 21.71 -39.67
CA PRO A 329 -29.59 21.42 -40.44
C PRO A 329 -28.33 22.33 -40.33
N VAL A 330 -27.17 21.70 -40.51
CA VAL A 330 -26.01 22.10 -41.35
C VAL A 330 -25.38 23.50 -41.18
N SER A 331 -24.10 23.55 -40.80
CA SER A 331 -23.03 24.04 -41.71
C SER A 331 -21.59 23.80 -41.22
N ASN A 332 -20.68 23.81 -42.21
CA ASN A 332 -19.21 23.84 -42.25
C ASN A 332 -18.52 24.53 -41.02
N TRP A 333 -17.26 24.23 -40.67
CA TRP A 333 -16.06 24.36 -41.51
C TRP A 333 -14.92 23.36 -41.20
N ARG A 334 -14.13 23.03 -42.23
CA ARG A 334 -12.74 22.52 -42.12
C ARG A 334 -11.75 23.62 -42.53
N PRO A 335 -10.55 23.68 -41.92
CA PRO A 335 -9.31 24.07 -42.60
C PRO A 335 -8.69 22.87 -43.34
N GLN A 336 -7.95 23.11 -44.43
CA GLN A 336 -7.11 22.11 -45.10
C GLN A 336 -5.63 22.27 -44.72
N PRO A 337 -4.80 21.20 -44.83
CA PRO A 337 -3.34 21.32 -44.81
C PRO A 337 -2.79 21.88 -46.14
N ALA A 338 -1.48 22.15 -46.18
CA ALA A 338 -0.77 22.64 -47.36
C ALA A 338 -0.59 21.59 -48.48
N VAL A 339 -0.12 22.02 -49.65
CA VAL A 339 -0.19 21.30 -50.94
C VAL A 339 1.19 20.87 -51.46
N ASP A 340 1.22 19.77 -52.22
CA ASP A 340 2.40 19.15 -52.85
C ASP A 340 2.90 19.82 -54.14
N GLU A 341 4.16 19.55 -54.49
CA GLU A 341 4.68 19.35 -55.85
C GLU A 341 5.64 18.12 -55.82
N ASP A 342 5.82 17.26 -56.83
CA ASP A 342 5.37 17.30 -58.23
C ASP A 342 5.16 15.87 -58.85
N ARG A 343 4.27 15.80 -59.85
CA ARG A 343 4.17 14.88 -61.03
C ARG A 343 4.21 13.33 -61.01
N ASN A 344 3.20 12.82 -61.77
CA ASN A 344 3.21 11.71 -62.77
C ASN A 344 3.28 10.23 -62.35
N GLY A 345 2.33 9.40 -62.83
CA GLY A 345 2.47 7.93 -62.75
C GLY A 345 1.26 7.02 -63.13
N GLN A 346 0.62 7.19 -64.29
CA GLN A 346 -0.06 6.15 -65.12
C GLN A 346 -0.71 4.85 -64.50
N THR A 347 -2.00 4.63 -64.83
CA THR A 347 -2.66 3.32 -65.21
C THR A 347 -2.72 2.15 -64.19
N ASP A 348 -3.67 1.19 -64.21
CA ASP A 348 -4.95 0.99 -64.95
C ASP A 348 -5.81 -0.13 -64.31
N THR A 349 -7.16 0.00 -64.31
CA THR A 349 -8.17 -1.12 -64.36
C THR A 349 -8.19 -2.20 -63.23
N ASN A 350 -9.18 -3.11 -63.03
CA ASN A 350 -10.57 -3.35 -63.52
C ASN A 350 -11.36 -4.12 -62.41
N ILE A 351 -12.62 -3.78 -62.07
CA ILE A 351 -13.93 -4.37 -62.52
C ILE A 351 -14.29 -5.81 -62.03
N GLY A 352 -15.51 -5.97 -61.49
CA GLY A 352 -16.26 -7.24 -61.31
C GLY A 352 -16.71 -7.50 -59.85
N ALA A 353 -17.96 -7.36 -59.38
CA ALA A 353 -19.32 -7.18 -59.91
C ALA A 353 -20.18 -8.46 -60.15
N GLY A 354 -21.31 -8.57 -59.42
CA GLY A 354 -22.39 -9.59 -59.53
C GLY A 354 -23.01 -9.92 -58.14
N SER A 355 -24.30 -9.75 -57.76
CA SER A 355 -25.66 -9.89 -58.37
C SER A 355 -26.30 -11.28 -58.11
N VAL A 356 -27.60 -11.51 -57.77
CA VAL A 356 -28.80 -10.64 -57.55
C VAL A 356 -30.03 -11.43 -56.97
N LEU A 357 -31.04 -10.76 -56.36
CA LEU A 357 -32.44 -11.20 -56.02
C LEU A 357 -32.60 -12.42 -55.06
N GLY A 358 -33.76 -12.79 -54.42
CA GLY A 358 -35.16 -12.30 -54.29
C GLY A 358 -36.09 -13.46 -53.79
N ASP A 359 -37.36 -13.37 -53.36
CA ASP A 359 -38.29 -12.27 -52.97
C ASP A 359 -39.65 -12.81 -52.36
N ASN A 360 -40.36 -12.02 -51.52
CA ASN A 360 -41.77 -12.15 -50.97
C ASN A 360 -42.20 -13.41 -50.13
N ASP A 361 -43.22 -13.42 -49.23
CA ASP A 361 -44.67 -13.07 -49.37
C ASP A 361 -45.44 -12.73 -48.03
N LYS A 362 -46.78 -12.48 -48.02
CA LYS A 362 -47.58 -11.93 -46.86
C LYS A 362 -49.04 -12.46 -46.59
N GLY A 363 -49.47 -12.44 -45.31
CA GLY A 363 -50.89 -12.18 -44.86
C GLY A 363 -51.79 -13.38 -44.45
N ILE A 364 -53.03 -13.25 -43.88
CA ILE A 364 -53.70 -12.17 -43.08
C ILE A 364 -55.09 -12.65 -42.46
N LEU A 365 -55.52 -12.10 -41.30
CA LEU A 365 -56.89 -12.10 -40.66
C LEU A 365 -57.58 -13.36 -40.01
N GLY A 366 -58.60 -13.13 -39.16
CA GLY A 366 -59.47 -14.09 -38.39
C GLY A 366 -60.96 -14.14 -38.88
N PRO A 367 -62.05 -14.33 -38.08
CA PRO A 367 -62.22 -14.29 -36.59
C PRO A 367 -63.26 -15.28 -35.90
N ALA A 368 -63.40 -15.18 -34.56
CA ALA A 368 -64.57 -15.36 -33.64
C ALA A 368 -65.60 -16.55 -33.68
N GLY A 369 -65.95 -17.08 -32.47
CA GLY A 369 -67.16 -17.92 -32.20
C GLY A 369 -67.23 -18.57 -30.79
N SER A 370 -68.41 -18.69 -30.15
CA SER A 370 -68.67 -19.26 -28.78
C SER A 370 -69.91 -20.21 -28.81
N PRO A 371 -70.58 -20.73 -27.71
CA PRO A 371 -70.58 -20.48 -26.24
C PRO A 371 -70.00 -21.70 -25.44
N THR A 372 -70.21 -22.04 -24.15
CA THR A 372 -71.12 -21.72 -22.99
C THR A 372 -70.28 -21.46 -21.70
N VAL A 373 -70.74 -21.06 -20.49
CA VAL A 373 -71.96 -21.20 -19.63
C VAL A 373 -72.11 -22.60 -19.02
N SER A 374 -72.11 -22.83 -17.69
CA SER A 374 -72.86 -22.13 -16.59
C SER A 374 -72.10 -21.75 -15.31
N SER A 375 -72.68 -20.84 -14.52
CA SER A 375 -72.10 -20.23 -13.30
C SER A 375 -73.13 -19.99 -12.18
N SER A 376 -72.70 -20.07 -10.90
CA SER A 376 -73.34 -19.44 -9.71
C SER A 376 -72.42 -19.62 -8.48
N SER A 377 -72.32 -18.73 -7.48
CA SER A 377 -73.02 -17.45 -7.19
C SER A 377 -72.20 -16.57 -6.22
N THR A 378 -72.52 -15.27 -6.18
CA THR A 378 -72.13 -14.24 -5.16
C THR A 378 -73.38 -13.36 -4.88
N PRO A 379 -73.39 -12.24 -4.10
CA PRO A 379 -72.38 -11.62 -3.21
C PRO A 379 -72.90 -11.02 -1.84
N LEU A 380 -71.95 -10.55 -1.00
CA LEU A 380 -71.92 -9.30 -0.17
C LEU A 380 -72.98 -8.90 0.92
N VAL A 381 -72.52 -7.95 1.79
CA VAL A 381 -73.19 -7.10 2.83
C VAL A 381 -73.81 -7.83 4.05
N SER A 382 -73.82 -7.34 5.32
CA SER A 382 -73.51 -6.01 5.91
C SER A 382 -73.12 -6.05 7.42
N VAL A 383 -72.47 -4.98 7.92
CA VAL A 383 -72.53 -4.40 9.30
C VAL A 383 -72.11 -5.25 10.54
N GLU A 384 -70.87 -4.99 10.99
CA GLU A 384 -70.48 -4.41 12.31
C GLU A 384 -71.07 -4.92 13.66
N VAL A 385 -70.19 -5.33 14.60
CA VAL A 385 -70.02 -4.79 15.98
C VAL A 385 -69.06 -5.65 16.85
N ASP A 386 -68.23 -4.97 17.66
CA ASP A 386 -67.44 -5.39 18.85
C ASP A 386 -66.20 -6.36 18.78
N ARG A 387 -65.11 -5.86 19.41
CA ARG A 387 -64.11 -6.52 20.29
C ARG A 387 -63.15 -7.64 19.79
N ILE A 388 -61.91 -7.21 19.53
CA ILE A 388 -60.74 -7.35 20.45
C ILE A 388 -60.52 -8.70 21.17
N MET A 389 -59.28 -9.23 21.07
CA MET A 389 -58.66 -10.40 21.78
C MET A 389 -58.59 -11.76 21.04
N ALA A 390 -58.00 -11.82 19.85
CA ALA A 390 -57.53 -13.09 19.25
C ALA A 390 -56.32 -12.99 18.28
N SER A 391 -55.38 -12.04 18.46
CA SER A 391 -54.20 -11.94 17.59
C SER A 391 -52.89 -11.67 18.36
N ARG A 392 -52.28 -12.74 18.88
CA ARG A 392 -50.90 -12.72 19.45
C ARG A 392 -50.05 -13.98 19.17
N CYS A 393 -50.51 -14.92 18.33
CA CYS A 393 -49.75 -16.15 18.03
C CYS A 393 -49.31 -16.32 16.56
N SER A 394 -49.81 -15.52 15.62
CA SER A 394 -49.58 -15.74 14.18
C SER A 394 -48.58 -14.81 13.51
N LEU A 395 -48.16 -13.72 14.16
CA LEU A 395 -47.17 -12.78 13.61
C LEU A 395 -45.72 -13.16 13.94
N ALA A 396 -45.50 -13.89 15.05
CA ALA A 396 -44.16 -14.27 15.52
C ALA A 396 -43.44 -15.26 14.58
N LEU A 397 -44.16 -16.21 13.97
CA LEU A 397 -43.56 -17.21 13.08
C LEU A 397 -43.06 -16.62 11.75
N LEU A 398 -43.74 -15.61 11.20
CA LEU A 398 -43.33 -14.98 9.93
C LEU A 398 -42.10 -14.08 10.10
N ILE A 399 -42.00 -13.37 11.23
CA ILE A 399 -40.83 -12.55 11.55
C ILE A 399 -39.58 -13.42 11.79
N LEU A 400 -39.74 -14.58 12.42
CA LEU A 400 -38.64 -15.55 12.62
C LEU A 400 -38.10 -16.15 11.32
N PHE A 401 -38.92 -16.31 10.27
CA PHE A 401 -38.45 -16.78 8.97
C PHE A 401 -37.76 -15.69 8.14
N ALA A 402 -38.21 -14.44 8.25
CA ALA A 402 -37.57 -13.31 7.55
C ALA A 402 -36.15 -13.00 8.09
N LEU A 403 -35.98 -13.06 9.42
CA LEU A 403 -34.69 -12.80 10.07
C LEU A 403 -33.63 -13.90 9.84
N ALA A 404 -34.01 -15.06 9.31
CA ALA A 404 -33.08 -16.16 9.02
C ALA A 404 -32.33 -16.02 7.69
N VAL A 405 -32.73 -15.07 6.82
CA VAL A 405 -32.20 -14.92 5.45
C VAL A 405 -31.31 -13.66 5.31
N SER A 406 -31.37 -12.73 6.27
CA SER A 406 -30.62 -11.46 6.25
C SER A 406 -29.44 -11.41 7.24
N LEU A 407 -28.96 -12.56 7.71
CA LEU A 407 -27.69 -12.65 8.42
C LEU A 407 -26.56 -12.79 7.39
N PRO A 408 -25.48 -11.97 7.43
CA PRO A 408 -24.28 -12.30 6.68
C PRO A 408 -23.76 -13.65 7.19
N ARG A 409 -23.42 -14.56 6.28
CA ARG A 409 -22.69 -15.79 6.67
C ARG A 409 -21.40 -15.32 7.35
N PRO A 410 -21.09 -15.75 8.59
CA PRO A 410 -19.77 -15.50 9.13
C PRO A 410 -18.76 -16.18 8.22
N GLN A 411 -17.74 -15.45 7.77
CA GLN A 411 -16.54 -16.09 7.24
C GLN A 411 -16.08 -17.11 8.29
N GLN A 412 -15.87 -18.36 7.88
CA GLN A 412 -15.37 -19.37 8.79
C GLN A 412 -13.90 -19.07 9.06
N VAL A 413 -13.64 -18.24 10.07
CA VAL A 413 -12.35 -18.20 10.75
C VAL A 413 -12.14 -19.59 11.35
N PHE A 414 -11.46 -20.45 10.59
CA PHE A 414 -11.12 -21.79 11.02
C PHE A 414 -10.23 -21.66 12.25
N ALA A 415 -10.81 -21.92 13.42
CA ALA A 415 -10.08 -22.02 14.67
C ALA A 415 -9.21 -23.30 14.61
N VAL A 416 -8.03 -23.16 13.99
CA VAL A 416 -7.06 -24.25 13.81
C VAL A 416 -6.74 -24.83 15.17
N LYS A 417 -7.19 -26.08 15.40
CA LYS A 417 -6.80 -26.81 16.61
C LYS A 417 -5.28 -26.99 16.57
N PRO A 418 -4.54 -26.64 17.65
CA PRO A 418 -3.10 -26.82 17.68
C PRO A 418 -2.77 -28.30 17.45
N MET A 419 -2.04 -28.56 16.38
CA MET A 419 -1.66 -29.91 15.98
C MET A 419 -0.62 -30.47 16.97
N PRO A 420 -0.69 -31.74 17.41
CA PRO A 420 0.28 -32.27 18.37
C PRO A 420 1.71 -32.20 17.83
N GLN A 421 2.68 -31.78 18.65
CA GLN A 421 4.10 -31.63 18.27
C GLN A 421 4.71 -32.91 17.64
N LEU A 422 4.22 -34.09 18.03
CA LEU A 422 4.66 -35.36 17.43
C LEU A 422 4.30 -35.48 15.94
N ARG A 423 3.28 -34.75 15.46
CA ARG A 423 2.88 -34.72 14.05
C ARG A 423 3.61 -33.64 13.26
N THR A 424 3.97 -32.48 13.84
CA THR A 424 4.67 -31.43 13.06
C THR A 424 6.06 -31.89 12.59
N ALA A 425 6.73 -32.72 13.40
CA ALA A 425 7.97 -33.43 13.05
C ALA A 425 7.80 -34.66 12.11
N SER A 426 6.58 -35.02 11.71
CA SER A 426 6.34 -36.10 10.73
C SER A 426 6.60 -35.60 9.30
N ARG A 427 6.97 -36.51 8.37
CA ARG A 427 7.17 -36.17 6.95
C ARG A 427 5.85 -35.69 6.30
N ILE A 428 5.96 -34.69 5.42
CA ILE A 428 4.81 -34.22 4.63
C ILE A 428 4.41 -35.24 3.55
N ILE A 429 5.37 -35.88 2.88
CA ILE A 429 5.11 -36.92 1.87
C ILE A 429 4.75 -38.25 2.53
N GLN A 430 3.58 -38.80 2.19
CA GLN A 430 2.99 -40.00 2.78
C GLN A 430 2.35 -40.89 1.69
N ASN A 431 2.79 -42.15 1.59
CA ASN A 431 2.27 -43.09 0.59
C ASN A 431 0.75 -43.33 0.71
N SER A 432 0.20 -43.28 1.93
CA SER A 432 -1.24 -43.40 2.19
C SER A 432 -2.08 -42.29 1.55
N ILE A 433 -1.51 -41.09 1.35
CA ILE A 433 -2.15 -40.00 0.60
C ILE A 433 -2.06 -40.30 -0.90
N ILE A 434 -0.88 -40.73 -1.39
CA ILE A 434 -0.66 -41.10 -2.80
C ILE A 434 -1.63 -42.20 -3.25
N GLU A 435 -1.77 -43.26 -2.45
CA GLU A 435 -2.72 -44.36 -2.63
C GLU A 435 -4.16 -43.85 -2.64
N ARG A 436 -4.58 -43.11 -1.60
CA ARG A 436 -5.96 -42.58 -1.48
C ARG A 436 -6.37 -41.64 -2.62
N ILE A 437 -5.44 -40.87 -3.19
CA ILE A 437 -5.71 -40.01 -4.35
C ILE A 437 -5.78 -40.84 -5.63
N ASN A 438 -4.80 -41.70 -5.89
CA ASN A 438 -4.71 -42.43 -7.16
C ASN A 438 -5.72 -43.58 -7.30
N ASP A 439 -6.21 -44.15 -6.19
CA ASP A 439 -7.29 -45.14 -6.17
C ASP A 439 -8.69 -44.51 -6.29
N ASN A 440 -8.81 -43.18 -6.20
CA ASN A 440 -10.09 -42.48 -6.36
C ASN A 440 -10.35 -42.12 -7.84
N PRO A 441 -11.32 -42.74 -8.53
CA PRO A 441 -11.59 -42.45 -9.94
C PRO A 441 -12.13 -41.04 -10.19
N GLU A 442 -12.68 -40.36 -9.17
CA GLU A 442 -13.19 -39.00 -9.28
C GLU A 442 -12.10 -37.94 -9.02
N ALA A 443 -10.85 -38.33 -8.80
CA ALA A 443 -9.80 -37.43 -8.29
C ALA A 443 -9.42 -36.28 -9.24
N GLY A 444 -9.48 -36.44 -10.56
CA GLY A 444 -9.10 -35.41 -11.56
C GLY A 444 -7.60 -35.09 -11.64
N TRP A 445 -6.82 -35.46 -10.63
CA TRP A 445 -5.36 -35.31 -10.57
C TRP A 445 -4.66 -36.57 -10.04
N LYS A 446 -3.35 -36.65 -10.28
CA LYS A 446 -2.48 -37.75 -9.84
C LYS A 446 -1.51 -37.27 -8.77
N ALA A 447 -1.40 -38.06 -7.71
CA ALA A 447 -0.43 -37.87 -6.65
C ALA A 447 0.85 -38.67 -6.90
N SER A 448 2.01 -38.16 -6.48
CA SER A 448 3.26 -38.93 -6.39
C SER A 448 4.14 -38.43 -5.24
N VAL A 449 5.25 -39.13 -5.00
CA VAL A 449 6.37 -38.54 -4.26
C VAL A 449 6.88 -37.35 -5.07
N ASN A 450 7.00 -36.18 -4.44
CA ASN A 450 7.63 -34.99 -5.02
C ASN A 450 9.04 -34.84 -4.43
N PRO A 451 10.12 -34.94 -5.24
CA PRO A 451 11.50 -34.86 -4.73
C PRO A 451 11.81 -33.58 -3.94
N ARG A 452 11.16 -32.46 -4.29
CA ARG A 452 11.26 -31.17 -3.58
C ARG A 452 10.91 -31.25 -2.08
N PHE A 453 10.09 -32.22 -1.69
CA PHE A 453 9.53 -32.38 -0.34
C PHE A 453 9.72 -33.78 0.28
N GLU A 454 10.43 -34.70 -0.39
CA GLU A 454 10.61 -36.09 0.08
C GLU A 454 11.15 -36.19 1.51
N ASN A 455 12.01 -35.23 1.91
CA ASN A 455 12.61 -35.13 3.24
C ASN A 455 12.06 -33.98 4.10
N TYR A 456 11.03 -33.26 3.64
CA TYR A 456 10.40 -32.18 4.44
C TYR A 456 9.51 -32.76 5.54
N THR A 457 9.55 -32.13 6.72
CA THR A 457 8.53 -32.28 7.76
C THR A 457 7.27 -31.45 7.44
N ILE A 458 6.17 -31.74 8.12
CA ILE A 458 4.95 -30.90 8.09
C ILE A 458 5.27 -29.48 8.56
N GLU A 459 6.19 -29.30 9.50
CA GLU A 459 6.64 -27.99 10.00
C GLU A 459 7.43 -27.19 8.95
N GLN A 460 8.40 -27.84 8.28
CA GLN A 460 9.17 -27.24 7.17
C GLN A 460 8.27 -26.91 5.97
N PHE A 461 7.31 -27.78 5.65
CA PHE A 461 6.33 -27.51 4.59
C PHE A 461 5.43 -26.32 4.95
N LYS A 462 4.99 -26.20 6.21
CA LYS A 462 4.22 -25.03 6.68
C LYS A 462 4.99 -23.72 6.60
N HIS A 463 6.30 -23.71 6.88
CA HIS A 463 7.09 -22.46 6.87
C HIS A 463 7.15 -21.80 5.47
N ILE A 464 7.16 -22.57 4.38
CA ILE A 464 7.16 -22.00 3.02
C ILE A 464 5.77 -21.49 2.56
N LEU A 465 4.69 -21.79 3.29
CA LEU A 465 3.33 -21.31 3.01
C LEU A 465 3.13 -19.92 3.64
N GLY A 466 3.76 -18.94 3.00
CA GLY A 466 4.00 -17.61 3.56
C GLY A 466 2.85 -16.60 3.48
N VAL A 467 1.63 -16.96 3.06
CA VAL A 467 0.54 -15.98 3.03
C VAL A 467 -0.10 -15.84 4.40
N LYS A 468 -0.12 -14.60 4.90
CA LYS A 468 -0.79 -14.23 6.16
C LYS A 468 -2.20 -13.73 5.90
N PRO A 469 -3.20 -14.18 6.69
CA PRO A 469 -4.55 -13.65 6.58
C PRO A 469 -4.56 -12.16 6.93
N MET A 470 -5.10 -11.34 6.03
CA MET A 470 -5.21 -9.89 6.23
C MET A 470 -5.96 -9.56 7.53
N PRO A 471 -5.35 -8.86 8.51
CA PRO A 471 -6.02 -8.53 9.76
C PRO A 471 -7.27 -7.70 9.52
N SER A 472 -8.39 -8.00 10.18
CA SER A 472 -9.69 -7.36 9.91
C SER A 472 -9.72 -5.84 10.13
N ASN A 473 -8.75 -5.29 10.88
CA ASN A 473 -8.52 -3.85 11.06
C ASN A 473 -7.54 -3.22 10.06
N LYS A 474 -6.79 -4.04 9.32
CA LYS A 474 -5.96 -3.71 8.15
C LYS A 474 -6.65 -4.08 6.82
N ALA A 475 -7.90 -4.58 6.83
CA ALA A 475 -8.65 -4.95 5.63
C ALA A 475 -8.82 -3.73 4.70
N MET A 476 -7.93 -3.62 3.72
CA MET A 476 -7.72 -2.39 2.98
C MET A 476 -8.52 -2.42 1.68
N VAL A 477 -9.40 -1.43 1.49
CA VAL A 477 -10.32 -1.38 0.35
C VAL A 477 -9.57 -0.86 -0.89
N LEU A 478 -8.78 -1.72 -1.51
CA LEU A 478 -8.35 -1.50 -2.89
C LEU A 478 -9.56 -1.50 -3.83
N PRO A 479 -9.51 -0.75 -4.95
CA PRO A 479 -10.55 -0.83 -5.98
C PRO A 479 -10.63 -2.27 -6.51
N LYS A 480 -11.84 -2.83 -6.57
CA LYS A 480 -12.11 -4.18 -7.09
C LYS A 480 -12.57 -4.07 -8.55
N LYS A 481 -11.69 -4.41 -9.51
CA LYS A 481 -11.97 -4.29 -10.95
C LYS A 481 -12.95 -5.37 -11.42
N THR A 482 -14.02 -4.94 -12.08
CA THR A 482 -15.01 -5.77 -12.79
C THR A 482 -14.96 -5.47 -14.29
N TYR A 483 -15.43 -6.39 -15.13
CA TYR A 483 -15.35 -6.24 -16.58
C TYR A 483 -16.69 -6.48 -17.29
N PRO A 484 -16.96 -5.76 -18.42
CA PRO A 484 -18.10 -6.04 -19.27
C PRO A 484 -18.04 -7.45 -19.86
N LYS A 485 -18.99 -8.31 -19.49
CA LYS A 485 -19.10 -9.71 -19.95
C LYS A 485 -19.51 -9.89 -21.43
N SER A 486 -19.36 -8.86 -22.25
CA SER A 486 -19.53 -8.90 -23.70
C SER A 486 -18.30 -9.43 -24.44
N LEU A 487 -17.13 -9.49 -23.78
CA LEU A 487 -15.90 -10.00 -24.38
C LEU A 487 -15.94 -11.52 -24.56
N LYS A 488 -15.76 -11.99 -25.81
CA LYS A 488 -15.66 -13.43 -26.13
C LYS A 488 -14.25 -13.93 -25.86
N LEU A 489 -14.05 -14.53 -24.70
CA LEU A 489 -12.80 -15.19 -24.32
C LEU A 489 -12.61 -16.54 -25.04
N PRO A 490 -11.37 -16.98 -25.28
CA PRO A 490 -11.08 -18.34 -25.76
C PRO A 490 -11.33 -19.39 -24.67
N LYS A 491 -11.63 -20.63 -25.07
CA LYS A 491 -11.81 -21.76 -24.12
C LYS A 491 -10.55 -22.09 -23.33
N GLU A 492 -9.40 -21.95 -23.97
CA GLU A 492 -8.08 -22.11 -23.36
C GLU A 492 -7.25 -20.85 -23.56
N PHE A 493 -6.43 -20.52 -22.59
CA PHE A 493 -5.47 -19.42 -22.66
C PHE A 493 -4.20 -19.78 -21.89
N ASP A 494 -3.06 -19.34 -22.41
CA ASP A 494 -1.74 -19.56 -21.83
C ASP A 494 -0.90 -18.33 -22.19
N ALA A 495 -0.59 -17.49 -21.20
CA ALA A 495 0.12 -16.23 -21.40
C ALA A 495 1.47 -16.43 -22.12
N ARG A 496 2.12 -17.60 -21.94
CA ARG A 496 3.39 -17.96 -22.61
C ARG A 496 3.22 -18.15 -24.12
N LYS A 497 2.02 -18.47 -24.59
CA LYS A 497 1.65 -18.59 -26.01
C LYS A 497 1.08 -17.30 -26.59
N ALA A 498 0.46 -16.47 -25.75
CA ALA A 498 -0.08 -15.16 -26.14
C ALA A 498 1.03 -14.11 -26.31
N TRP A 499 2.05 -14.14 -25.45
CA TRP A 499 3.20 -13.23 -25.49
C TRP A 499 4.53 -14.00 -25.50
N PRO A 500 4.84 -14.77 -26.57
CA PRO A 500 6.03 -15.63 -26.63
C PRO A 500 7.36 -14.86 -26.61
N GLN A 501 7.34 -13.55 -26.87
CA GLN A 501 8.49 -12.64 -26.68
C GLN A 501 8.79 -12.34 -25.20
N CYS A 502 7.88 -12.67 -24.27
CA CYS A 502 8.01 -12.40 -22.84
C CYS A 502 8.52 -13.64 -22.10
N SER A 503 9.85 -13.78 -22.11
CA SER A 503 10.58 -14.91 -21.53
C SER A 503 10.31 -15.14 -20.03
N THR A 504 9.97 -14.08 -19.29
CA THR A 504 9.68 -14.11 -17.86
C THR A 504 8.45 -14.95 -17.52
N ILE A 505 7.44 -15.01 -18.41
CA ILE A 505 6.17 -15.73 -18.18
C ILE A 505 6.43 -17.23 -18.04
N GLY A 506 7.42 -17.75 -18.77
CA GLY A 506 7.86 -19.14 -18.73
C GLY A 506 8.92 -19.46 -17.67
N ARG A 507 9.41 -18.47 -16.91
CA ARG A 507 10.42 -18.67 -15.85
C ARG A 507 9.72 -19.20 -14.59
N ILE A 508 10.08 -20.42 -14.20
CA ILE A 508 9.77 -21.00 -12.88
C ILE A 508 10.92 -20.63 -11.95
N LEU A 509 10.59 -20.16 -10.74
CA LEU A 509 11.54 -19.84 -9.67
C LEU A 509 11.47 -20.86 -8.52
N ASP A 510 12.32 -20.66 -7.51
CA ASP A 510 12.33 -21.43 -6.26
C ASP A 510 12.43 -20.45 -5.09
N GLN A 511 11.46 -20.47 -4.17
CA GLN A 511 11.48 -19.65 -2.95
C GLN A 511 12.43 -20.21 -1.87
N GLY A 512 12.97 -21.41 -2.07
CA GLY A 512 13.93 -22.02 -1.17
C GLY A 512 13.30 -22.47 0.16
N HIS A 513 13.78 -21.94 1.27
CA HIS A 513 13.39 -22.31 2.64
C HIS A 513 12.81 -21.13 3.44
N CYS A 514 12.17 -20.20 2.72
CA CYS A 514 11.62 -18.94 3.22
C CYS A 514 10.15 -18.81 2.80
N GLY A 515 9.27 -18.32 3.68
CA GLY A 515 7.86 -18.02 3.40
C GLY A 515 7.65 -16.76 2.56
N SER A 516 8.38 -16.62 1.46
CA SER A 516 8.41 -15.46 0.56
C SER A 516 7.43 -15.54 -0.62
N CYS A 517 6.55 -16.54 -0.69
CA CYS A 517 5.64 -16.75 -1.82
C CYS A 517 4.79 -15.50 -2.18
N TRP A 518 4.36 -14.74 -1.16
CA TRP A 518 3.63 -13.46 -1.29
C TRP A 518 4.44 -12.34 -1.97
N ALA A 519 5.77 -12.47 -2.01
CA ALA A 519 6.67 -11.57 -2.72
C ALA A 519 6.97 -12.10 -4.13
N PHE A 520 7.08 -13.43 -4.29
CA PHE A 520 7.29 -14.10 -5.57
C PHE A 520 6.12 -13.91 -6.55
N GLY A 521 4.88 -14.18 -6.14
CA GLY A 521 3.70 -14.06 -7.00
C GLY A 521 3.54 -12.64 -7.55
N ALA A 522 3.70 -11.63 -6.68
CA ALA A 522 3.71 -10.22 -7.00
C ALA A 522 4.82 -9.85 -8.00
N VAL A 523 6.08 -10.21 -7.69
CA VAL A 523 7.26 -9.85 -8.49
C VAL A 523 7.27 -10.51 -9.86
N GLU A 524 6.91 -11.80 -9.94
CA GLU A 524 6.81 -12.49 -11.22
C GLU A 524 5.71 -11.90 -12.10
N SER A 525 4.54 -11.60 -11.52
CA SER A 525 3.40 -11.04 -12.24
C SER A 525 3.68 -9.63 -12.75
N LEU A 526 4.33 -8.78 -11.94
CA LEU A 526 4.73 -7.44 -12.39
C LEU A 526 5.84 -7.50 -13.45
N SER A 527 6.82 -8.40 -13.32
CA SER A 527 7.88 -8.62 -14.33
C SER A 527 7.28 -9.00 -15.69
N ASP A 528 6.31 -9.91 -15.71
CA ASP A 528 5.58 -10.29 -16.92
C ASP A 528 4.82 -9.12 -17.54
N ARG A 529 4.18 -8.30 -16.70
CA ARG A 529 3.44 -7.10 -17.13
C ARG A 529 4.35 -6.04 -17.75
N PHE A 530 5.58 -5.86 -17.25
CA PHE A 530 6.55 -4.97 -17.91
C PHE A 530 6.83 -5.37 -19.36
N CYS A 531 6.95 -6.66 -19.64
CA CYS A 531 7.12 -7.12 -21.00
C CYS A 531 5.84 -7.01 -21.83
N ILE A 532 4.68 -7.35 -21.27
CA ILE A 532 3.39 -7.34 -21.98
C ILE A 532 2.97 -5.92 -22.39
N HIS A 533 3.16 -4.92 -21.54
CA HIS A 533 2.72 -3.54 -21.80
C HIS A 533 3.80 -2.65 -22.44
N PHE A 534 5.08 -2.92 -22.22
CA PHE A 534 6.19 -2.07 -22.67
C PHE A 534 7.29 -2.78 -23.47
N GLY A 535 7.19 -4.10 -23.69
CA GLY A 535 8.23 -4.90 -24.37
C GLY A 535 9.50 -5.16 -23.53
N ILE A 536 9.56 -4.65 -22.30
CA ILE A 536 10.72 -4.78 -21.42
C ILE A 536 10.73 -6.16 -20.76
N ASN A 537 11.58 -7.07 -21.26
CA ASN A 537 11.93 -8.32 -20.55
C ASN A 537 12.86 -7.98 -19.36
N VAL A 538 12.28 -7.56 -18.23
CA VAL A 538 12.99 -7.34 -16.97
C VAL A 538 12.59 -8.40 -15.95
N SER A 539 13.57 -8.93 -15.20
CA SER A 539 13.29 -9.68 -13.98
C SER A 539 13.47 -8.76 -12.80
N LEU A 540 12.43 -8.61 -11.99
CA LEU A 540 12.46 -7.80 -10.77
C LEU A 540 12.95 -8.63 -9.56
N SER A 541 13.49 -7.95 -8.55
CA SER A 541 14.04 -8.56 -7.35
C SER A 541 12.94 -8.93 -6.36
N VAL A 542 12.90 -10.20 -6.00
CA VAL A 542 12.13 -10.67 -4.83
C VAL A 542 12.81 -10.25 -3.53
N ASN A 543 14.15 -10.19 -3.48
CA ASN A 543 14.89 -9.87 -2.26
C ASN A 543 14.66 -8.44 -1.77
N ASP A 544 14.60 -7.48 -2.69
CA ASP A 544 14.32 -6.07 -2.40
C ASP A 544 12.90 -5.89 -1.83
N LEU A 545 11.89 -6.53 -2.43
CA LEU A 545 10.52 -6.55 -1.87
C LEU A 545 10.48 -7.21 -0.47
N LEU A 546 11.06 -8.40 -0.36
CA LEU A 546 11.06 -9.24 0.84
C LEU A 546 11.74 -8.56 2.04
N SER A 547 12.87 -7.89 1.80
CA SER A 547 13.70 -7.30 2.85
C SER A 547 13.37 -5.82 3.11
N CYS A 548 13.02 -5.03 2.10
CA CYS A 548 12.84 -3.58 2.22
C CYS A 548 11.38 -3.11 2.34
N CYS A 549 10.35 -3.97 2.22
CA CYS A 549 8.96 -3.59 2.52
C CYS A 549 8.63 -3.62 4.03
N GLY A 550 9.27 -4.52 4.80
CA GLY A 550 9.07 -4.64 6.25
C GLY A 550 7.60 -4.81 6.67
N PHE A 551 7.22 -4.21 7.80
CA PHE A 551 5.91 -4.37 8.47
C PHE A 551 4.68 -3.93 7.65
N MET A 552 4.87 -3.27 6.50
CA MET A 552 3.82 -3.01 5.51
C MET A 552 3.39 -4.33 4.84
N CYS A 553 4.36 -5.10 4.34
CA CYS A 553 4.13 -6.39 3.70
C CYS A 553 4.07 -7.57 4.68
N GLY A 554 4.64 -7.47 5.88
CA GLY A 554 4.56 -8.52 6.90
C GLY A 554 5.88 -8.70 7.64
N ASP A 555 6.29 -9.96 7.80
CA ASP A 555 7.48 -10.36 8.57
C ASP A 555 8.52 -11.09 7.70
N GLY A 556 8.45 -10.91 6.38
CA GLY A 556 9.43 -11.43 5.42
C GLY A 556 9.29 -12.93 5.18
N CYS A 557 10.32 -13.70 5.53
CA CYS A 557 10.33 -15.16 5.45
C CYS A 557 9.38 -15.84 6.43
N ASP A 558 8.96 -15.17 7.52
CA ASP A 558 7.88 -15.66 8.38
C ASP A 558 6.49 -15.38 7.77
N GLY A 559 6.42 -14.85 6.54
CA GLY A 559 5.21 -14.63 5.76
C GLY A 559 4.71 -13.17 5.73
N GLY A 560 3.81 -12.89 4.78
CA GLY A 560 3.33 -11.55 4.45
C GLY A 560 2.02 -11.53 3.65
N TYR A 561 1.69 -10.34 3.15
CA TYR A 561 0.40 -10.01 2.55
C TYR A 561 0.59 -9.66 1.05
N PRO A 562 0.08 -10.49 0.10
CA PRO A 562 0.16 -10.20 -1.34
C PRO A 562 -0.34 -8.80 -1.70
N LEU A 563 -1.48 -8.39 -1.13
CA LEU A 563 -2.09 -7.07 -1.34
C LEU A 563 -1.13 -5.90 -1.03
N SER A 564 -0.33 -6.01 0.03
CA SER A 564 0.67 -5.00 0.40
C SER A 564 1.86 -4.96 -0.56
N ALA A 565 2.25 -6.08 -1.17
CA ALA A 565 3.36 -6.13 -2.12
C ALA A 565 3.10 -5.26 -3.36
N TRP A 566 1.88 -5.32 -3.90
CA TRP A 566 1.48 -4.46 -5.01
C TRP A 566 1.44 -2.98 -4.64
N GLN A 567 1.09 -2.62 -3.39
CA GLN A 567 1.24 -1.24 -2.91
C GLN A 567 2.70 -0.81 -2.85
N TYR A 568 3.60 -1.69 -2.38
CA TYR A 568 5.03 -1.38 -2.31
C TYR A 568 5.60 -1.07 -3.70
N PHE A 569 5.15 -1.77 -4.75
CA PHE A 569 5.51 -1.44 -6.13
C PHE A 569 5.08 -0.03 -6.56
N VAL A 570 3.90 0.45 -6.12
CA VAL A 570 3.41 1.80 -6.44
C VAL A 570 4.17 2.88 -5.67
N GLN A 571 4.40 2.66 -4.38
CA GLN A 571 5.00 3.64 -3.46
C GLN A 571 6.53 3.71 -3.59
N ASN A 572 7.21 2.56 -3.54
CA ASN A 572 8.67 2.44 -3.41
C ASN A 572 9.33 1.83 -4.66
N GLY A 573 8.60 1.00 -5.41
CA GLY A 573 9.15 0.20 -6.51
C GLY A 573 10.13 -0.88 -6.03
N VAL A 574 10.56 -1.73 -6.97
CA VAL A 574 11.56 -2.78 -6.70
C VAL A 574 12.68 -2.77 -7.73
N VAL A 575 13.91 -3.09 -7.33
CA VAL A 575 15.05 -3.17 -8.26
C VAL A 575 15.01 -4.44 -9.11
N THR A 576 15.97 -4.60 -10.02
CA THR A 576 16.13 -5.80 -10.84
C THR A 576 16.74 -6.97 -10.05
N ASP A 577 16.46 -8.21 -10.49
CA ASP A 577 17.08 -9.46 -10.03
C ASP A 577 18.62 -9.44 -10.21
N GLU A 578 19.14 -8.64 -11.15
CA GLU A 578 20.58 -8.40 -11.32
C GLU A 578 21.15 -7.42 -10.28
N CYS A 579 20.37 -6.40 -9.89
CA CYS A 579 20.80 -5.45 -8.86
C CYS A 579 20.85 -6.11 -7.49
N ASP A 580 19.79 -6.81 -7.08
CA ASP A 580 19.72 -7.49 -5.79
C ASP A 580 19.12 -8.91 -5.96
N PRO A 581 19.96 -9.92 -6.27
CA PRO A 581 19.49 -11.29 -6.51
C PRO A 581 18.80 -11.93 -5.30
N TYR A 582 17.96 -12.93 -5.56
CA TYR A 582 17.38 -13.74 -4.48
C TYR A 582 18.47 -14.47 -3.67
N PHE A 583 18.32 -14.45 -2.34
CA PHE A 583 19.40 -14.79 -1.40
C PHE A 583 19.56 -16.29 -1.11
N ASP A 584 18.53 -17.11 -1.35
CA ASP A 584 18.56 -18.57 -1.19
C ASP A 584 18.71 -19.21 -2.58
N ASP A 585 19.95 -19.23 -3.10
CA ASP A 585 20.34 -19.96 -4.30
C ASP A 585 20.68 -21.43 -4.02
N ILE A 586 20.67 -21.85 -2.74
CA ILE A 586 21.12 -23.17 -2.28
C ILE A 586 19.94 -24.12 -2.06
N GLY A 587 19.28 -24.50 -3.14
CA GLY A 587 18.33 -25.63 -3.14
C GLY A 587 18.98 -26.89 -2.51
N CYS A 588 18.29 -27.51 -1.54
CA CYS A 588 18.70 -28.60 -0.63
C CYS A 588 19.92 -29.46 -1.08
N SER A 589 21.13 -28.89 -0.97
CA SER A 589 22.40 -29.55 -1.35
C SER A 589 23.10 -30.24 -0.16
N HIS A 590 22.43 -30.28 1.00
CA HIS A 590 22.91 -30.89 2.23
C HIS A 590 21.83 -31.80 2.85
N PRO A 591 22.18 -32.87 3.59
CA PRO A 591 21.18 -33.75 4.20
C PRO A 591 20.54 -33.09 5.44
N GLY A 592 19.26 -32.73 5.30
CA GLY A 592 18.45 -32.10 6.37
C GLY A 592 18.44 -30.58 6.26
N CYS A 593 17.43 -30.03 5.59
CA CYS A 593 17.33 -28.62 5.27
C CYS A 593 16.81 -27.81 6.47
N GLU A 594 17.70 -27.52 7.42
CA GLU A 594 17.50 -26.67 8.59
C GLU A 594 18.68 -25.70 8.79
N PRO A 595 18.45 -24.50 9.36
CA PRO A 595 17.15 -23.95 9.79
C PRO A 595 16.40 -23.27 8.63
N ALA A 596 15.17 -22.83 8.90
CA ALA A 596 14.50 -21.83 8.09
C ALA A 596 15.38 -20.56 7.96
N TYR A 597 15.40 -19.93 6.79
CA TYR A 597 16.20 -18.72 6.60
C TYR A 597 15.52 -17.51 7.25
N PRO A 598 16.22 -16.74 8.11
CA PRO A 598 15.70 -15.48 8.60
C PRO A 598 15.63 -14.46 7.46
N THR A 599 14.63 -13.58 7.50
CA THR A 599 14.45 -12.48 6.55
C THR A 599 15.76 -11.68 6.39
N PRO A 600 16.31 -11.53 5.17
CA PRO A 600 17.49 -10.71 4.94
C PRO A 600 17.30 -9.26 5.38
N ALA A 601 18.39 -8.61 5.81
CA ALA A 601 18.36 -7.18 6.08
C ALA A 601 18.27 -6.39 4.76
N CYS A 602 17.40 -5.38 4.72
CA CYS A 602 17.30 -4.45 3.59
C CYS A 602 18.65 -3.77 3.32
N GLU A 603 19.25 -4.06 2.17
CA GLU A 603 20.44 -3.39 1.66
C GLU A 603 20.04 -2.48 0.49
N LYS A 604 19.90 -1.16 0.73
CA LYS A 604 19.65 -0.15 -0.32
C LYS A 604 20.88 0.09 -1.24
N ARG A 605 21.40 -0.97 -1.86
CA ARG A 605 22.52 -1.00 -2.81
C ARG A 605 22.40 -2.23 -3.71
N CYS A 606 22.89 -2.17 -4.93
CA CYS A 606 23.05 -3.38 -5.74
C CYS A 606 24.26 -4.21 -5.24
N LYS A 607 24.22 -5.53 -5.46
CA LYS A 607 25.36 -6.44 -5.27
C LYS A 607 26.40 -6.32 -6.40
N VAL A 608 25.99 -5.78 -7.56
CA VAL A 608 26.86 -5.44 -8.70
C VAL A 608 27.28 -3.97 -8.60
N ASP A 609 28.58 -3.70 -8.44
CA ASP A 609 29.14 -2.34 -8.20
C ASP A 609 28.79 -1.29 -9.27
N ASN A 610 28.46 -1.72 -10.50
CA ASN A 610 28.12 -0.83 -11.61
C ASN A 610 26.65 -0.38 -11.63
N LEU A 611 25.78 -0.97 -10.78
CA LEU A 611 24.36 -0.66 -10.72
C LEU A 611 24.03 0.17 -9.47
N LEU A 612 23.17 1.18 -9.63
CA LEU A 612 22.68 2.02 -8.54
C LEU A 612 21.24 1.66 -8.19
N TRP A 613 20.99 1.26 -6.95
CA TRP A 613 19.69 0.75 -6.45
C TRP A 613 18.54 1.71 -6.79
N GLU A 614 18.66 2.99 -6.42
CA GLU A 614 17.68 4.04 -6.71
C GLU A 614 17.35 4.20 -8.22
N GLN A 615 18.32 3.92 -9.10
CA GLN A 615 18.16 4.05 -10.56
C GLN A 615 17.67 2.77 -11.23
N ASN A 616 17.68 1.64 -10.51
CA ASN A 616 17.17 0.35 -10.96
C ASN A 616 15.74 0.09 -10.45
N LYS A 617 15.16 0.97 -9.64
CA LYS A 617 13.80 0.87 -9.13
C LYS A 617 12.76 0.91 -10.25
N HIS A 618 11.95 -0.15 -10.32
CA HIS A 618 10.81 -0.30 -11.21
C HIS A 618 9.50 -0.16 -10.42
N PHE A 619 8.68 0.81 -10.83
CA PHE A 619 7.43 1.16 -10.13
C PHE A 619 6.19 0.59 -10.81
N GLY A 620 5.13 0.34 -10.03
CA GLY A 620 3.74 0.21 -10.49
C GLY A 620 3.03 1.57 -10.63
N VAL A 621 1.81 1.57 -11.16
CA VAL A 621 0.91 2.74 -11.22
C VAL A 621 -0.22 2.61 -10.21
N ASP A 622 -0.89 1.46 -10.20
CA ASP A 622 -2.00 1.12 -9.33
C ASP A 622 -1.80 -0.28 -8.72
N ALA A 623 -2.51 -0.51 -7.62
CA ALA A 623 -2.73 -1.83 -7.03
C ALA A 623 -4.25 -2.02 -6.92
N TYR A 624 -4.75 -3.19 -7.28
CA TYR A 624 -6.18 -3.48 -7.30
C TYR A 624 -6.46 -4.96 -7.07
N MET A 625 -7.64 -5.24 -6.53
CA MET A 625 -8.18 -6.61 -6.56
C MET A 625 -8.94 -6.82 -7.86
N VAL A 626 -8.93 -8.04 -8.40
CA VAL A 626 -9.87 -8.45 -9.45
C VAL A 626 -11.16 -8.94 -8.78
N ASN A 627 -12.30 -8.80 -9.46
CA ASN A 627 -13.53 -9.38 -8.95
C ASN A 627 -13.48 -10.91 -8.97
N SER A 628 -14.01 -11.54 -7.92
CA SER A 628 -13.96 -12.98 -7.65
C SER A 628 -14.88 -13.83 -8.55
N ASP A 629 -15.27 -13.27 -9.69
CA ASP A 629 -15.97 -13.96 -10.76
C ASP A 629 -14.93 -14.48 -11.75
N PRO A 630 -14.94 -15.78 -12.11
CA PRO A 630 -13.97 -16.35 -13.04
C PRO A 630 -13.89 -15.60 -14.37
N THR A 631 -15.00 -14.98 -14.81
CA THR A 631 -15.02 -14.18 -16.04
C THR A 631 -14.15 -12.92 -15.90
N ASP A 632 -14.19 -12.25 -14.75
CA ASP A 632 -13.41 -11.02 -14.53
C ASP A 632 -11.92 -11.34 -14.41
N ILE A 633 -11.58 -12.45 -13.73
CA ILE A 633 -10.22 -12.99 -13.63
C ILE A 633 -9.69 -13.39 -15.02
N MET A 634 -10.48 -14.10 -15.83
CA MET A 634 -10.11 -14.43 -17.23
C MET A 634 -9.91 -13.16 -18.07
N ILE A 635 -10.76 -12.13 -17.93
CA ILE A 635 -10.63 -10.88 -18.70
C ILE A 635 -9.39 -10.07 -18.28
N GLU A 636 -9.05 -10.03 -16.98
CA GLU A 636 -7.80 -9.42 -16.50
C GLU A 636 -6.59 -10.10 -17.14
N VAL A 637 -6.50 -11.43 -17.01
CA VAL A 637 -5.37 -12.22 -17.52
C VAL A 637 -5.27 -12.16 -19.04
N TYR A 638 -6.39 -12.12 -19.74
CA TYR A 638 -6.45 -11.98 -21.21
C TYR A 638 -5.90 -10.64 -21.71
N LYS A 639 -6.23 -9.54 -21.02
CA LYS A 639 -5.89 -8.18 -21.45
C LYS A 639 -4.53 -7.71 -20.95
N ASN A 640 -4.26 -7.96 -19.67
CA ASN A 640 -3.19 -7.29 -18.94
C ASN A 640 -2.04 -8.24 -18.59
N GLY A 641 -2.21 -9.55 -18.75
CA GLY A 641 -1.22 -10.56 -18.41
C GLY A 641 -1.41 -11.15 -17.00
N PRO A 642 -0.47 -12.02 -16.57
CA PRO A 642 -0.56 -12.78 -15.32
C PRO A 642 -0.93 -11.97 -14.08
N VAL A 643 -1.58 -12.62 -13.13
CA VAL A 643 -2.01 -12.05 -11.85
C VAL A 643 -1.47 -12.88 -10.70
N GLU A 644 -1.35 -12.25 -9.53
CA GLU A 644 -1.12 -12.97 -8.29
C GLU A 644 -2.45 -13.46 -7.72
N VAL A 645 -2.44 -14.68 -7.19
CA VAL A 645 -3.54 -15.26 -6.42
C VAL A 645 -2.95 -16.01 -5.24
N ASP A 646 -3.70 -16.14 -4.15
CA ASP A 646 -3.40 -17.09 -3.10
C ASP A 646 -4.53 -18.09 -2.85
N PHE A 647 -4.20 -19.19 -2.17
CA PHE A 647 -5.13 -20.26 -1.83
C PHE A 647 -4.70 -21.04 -0.60
N THR A 648 -5.66 -21.74 0.00
CA THR A 648 -5.46 -22.65 1.12
C THR A 648 -4.79 -23.96 0.63
N VAL A 649 -3.60 -24.23 1.15
CA VAL A 649 -2.86 -25.47 0.91
C VAL A 649 -3.17 -26.51 1.99
N TYR A 650 -3.41 -27.74 1.55
CA TYR A 650 -3.62 -28.93 2.37
C TYR A 650 -2.48 -29.95 2.17
N GLU A 651 -2.37 -30.98 3.04
CA GLU A 651 -1.31 -31.99 2.94
C GLU A 651 -1.31 -32.75 1.59
N ASP A 652 -2.46 -32.93 0.94
CA ASP A 652 -2.54 -33.61 -0.35
C ASP A 652 -1.87 -32.83 -1.49
N PHE A 653 -1.92 -31.49 -1.48
CA PHE A 653 -1.26 -30.65 -2.50
C PHE A 653 0.26 -30.83 -2.56
N ALA A 654 0.93 -31.15 -1.45
CA ALA A 654 2.36 -31.47 -1.43
C ALA A 654 2.72 -32.66 -2.35
N HIS A 655 1.74 -33.52 -2.66
CA HIS A 655 1.86 -34.71 -3.51
C HIS A 655 1.45 -34.48 -4.96
N TYR A 656 0.97 -33.28 -5.33
CA TYR A 656 0.48 -32.99 -6.68
C TYR A 656 1.54 -33.28 -7.74
N LYS A 657 1.17 -34.04 -8.79
CA LYS A 657 2.05 -34.31 -9.92
C LYS A 657 1.52 -33.89 -11.29
N SER A 658 0.23 -34.06 -11.56
CA SER A 658 -0.41 -33.70 -12.84
C SER A 658 -1.94 -33.79 -12.75
N GLY A 659 -2.65 -33.19 -13.70
CA GLY A 659 -4.13 -33.14 -13.73
C GLY A 659 -4.70 -31.91 -13.04
N VAL A 660 -6.02 -31.87 -12.81
CA VAL A 660 -6.71 -30.71 -12.20
C VAL A 660 -6.85 -30.94 -10.69
N TYR A 661 -6.08 -30.20 -9.90
CA TYR A 661 -6.14 -30.28 -8.45
C TYR A 661 -7.50 -29.84 -7.90
N LYS A 662 -7.96 -30.61 -6.93
CA LYS A 662 -9.10 -30.35 -6.03
C LYS A 662 -8.83 -31.12 -4.73
N HIS A 663 -9.15 -30.51 -3.59
CA HIS A 663 -8.81 -31.06 -2.28
C HIS A 663 -9.66 -32.28 -1.92
N LEU A 664 -9.03 -33.34 -1.42
CA LEU A 664 -9.67 -34.63 -1.13
C LEU A 664 -9.23 -35.25 0.21
N THR A 665 -8.08 -34.89 0.76
CA THR A 665 -7.56 -35.45 2.02
C THR A 665 -6.47 -34.61 2.69
N GLY A 666 -6.30 -34.82 3.99
CA GLY A 666 -5.24 -34.18 4.78
C GLY A 666 -5.69 -32.88 5.44
N ASP A 667 -4.88 -32.40 6.38
CA ASP A 667 -5.17 -31.22 7.18
C ASP A 667 -4.73 -29.90 6.53
N PHE A 668 -5.27 -28.79 7.04
CA PHE A 668 -4.88 -27.43 6.68
C PHE A 668 -3.39 -27.18 6.97
N MET A 669 -2.63 -26.81 5.94
CA MET A 669 -1.21 -26.47 6.05
C MET A 669 -1.01 -24.97 6.22
N GLY A 670 -1.46 -24.13 5.28
CA GLY A 670 -1.29 -22.68 5.30
C GLY A 670 -1.88 -22.01 4.07
N GLY A 671 -1.65 -20.71 3.90
CA GLY A 671 -1.95 -19.98 2.66
C GLY A 671 -0.71 -19.86 1.77
N HIS A 672 -0.86 -19.97 0.46
CA HIS A 672 0.25 -19.92 -0.50
C HIS A 672 -0.10 -19.06 -1.71
N ALA A 673 0.79 -18.14 -2.07
CA ALA A 673 0.63 -17.23 -3.21
C ALA A 673 1.42 -17.73 -4.42
N VAL A 674 0.83 -17.58 -5.60
CA VAL A 674 1.31 -18.15 -6.87
C VAL A 674 0.93 -17.25 -8.05
N LYS A 675 1.55 -17.48 -9.21
CA LYS A 675 1.28 -16.69 -10.42
C LYS A 675 0.30 -17.43 -11.33
N LEU A 676 -0.87 -16.85 -11.56
CA LEU A 676 -1.90 -17.38 -12.46
C LEU A 676 -1.67 -16.85 -13.89
N ILE A 677 -1.43 -17.77 -14.83
CA ILE A 677 -0.98 -17.47 -16.21
C ILE A 677 -1.98 -17.84 -17.31
N GLY A 678 -3.11 -18.46 -16.97
CA GLY A 678 -4.11 -18.88 -17.95
C GLY A 678 -5.16 -19.84 -17.43
N TRP A 679 -5.86 -20.51 -18.34
CA TRP A 679 -6.96 -21.43 -18.05
C TRP A 679 -7.18 -22.43 -19.19
N GLY A 680 -8.00 -23.45 -18.94
CA GLY A 680 -8.54 -24.32 -19.98
C GLY A 680 -9.69 -25.19 -19.48
N THR A 681 -9.97 -26.24 -20.23
CA THR A 681 -10.85 -27.36 -19.86
C THR A 681 -10.10 -28.66 -20.16
N ASN A 682 -10.13 -29.67 -19.29
CA ASN A 682 -9.48 -30.97 -19.58
C ASN A 682 -10.33 -31.84 -20.53
N GLU A 683 -9.81 -33.01 -20.93
CA GLU A 683 -10.51 -33.94 -21.83
C GLU A 683 -11.82 -34.48 -21.21
N ASP A 684 -11.89 -34.56 -19.88
CA ASP A 684 -13.06 -34.98 -19.10
C ASP A 684 -14.12 -33.87 -18.92
N GLY A 685 -13.83 -32.63 -19.35
CA GLY A 685 -14.75 -31.48 -19.25
C GLY A 685 -14.62 -30.63 -17.98
N GLU A 686 -13.62 -30.87 -17.13
CA GLU A 686 -13.34 -30.03 -15.96
C GLU A 686 -12.58 -28.76 -16.34
N ASP A 687 -13.17 -27.61 -16.00
CA ASP A 687 -12.59 -26.29 -16.17
C ASP A 687 -11.46 -26.05 -15.15
N TYR A 688 -10.31 -25.53 -15.60
CA TYR A 688 -9.15 -25.29 -14.75
C TYR A 688 -8.51 -23.91 -14.94
N TRP A 689 -7.82 -23.44 -13.90
CA TRP A 689 -6.79 -22.40 -13.95
C TRP A 689 -5.42 -23.03 -14.18
N LEU A 690 -4.52 -22.34 -14.87
CA LEU A 690 -3.12 -22.73 -15.10
C LEU A 690 -2.20 -21.77 -14.35
N LEU A 691 -1.35 -22.31 -13.47
CA LEU A 691 -0.51 -21.53 -12.57
C LEU A 691 0.95 -21.97 -12.61
N ALA A 692 1.85 -21.00 -12.47
CA ALA A 692 3.26 -21.19 -12.16
C ALA A 692 3.44 -21.17 -10.63
N ASN A 693 4.18 -22.14 -10.11
CA ASN A 693 4.50 -22.26 -8.69
C ASN A 693 6.01 -22.07 -8.47
N GLN A 694 6.40 -21.55 -7.31
CA GLN A 694 7.77 -21.13 -7.02
C GLN A 694 8.50 -22.16 -6.14
N TRP A 695 8.30 -23.45 -6.46
CA TRP A 695 8.91 -24.60 -5.80
C TRP A 695 9.84 -25.39 -6.74
N ASN A 696 10.40 -24.71 -7.74
CA ASN A 696 11.28 -25.27 -8.79
C ASN A 696 10.58 -26.24 -9.76
N ARG A 697 11.27 -26.54 -10.87
CA ARG A 697 10.78 -27.41 -11.96
C ARG A 697 10.68 -28.90 -11.59
N ASN A 698 11.23 -29.29 -10.44
CA ASN A 698 11.20 -30.68 -9.96
C ASN A 698 9.91 -31.03 -9.18
N TRP A 699 9.06 -30.04 -8.88
CA TRP A 699 7.72 -30.22 -8.33
C TRP A 699 6.65 -30.17 -9.43
N GLY A 700 5.53 -30.88 -9.25
CA GLY A 700 4.35 -30.76 -10.12
C GLY A 700 4.62 -31.10 -11.59
N ASP A 701 4.00 -30.35 -12.49
CA ASP A 701 4.13 -30.50 -13.94
C ASP A 701 5.14 -29.47 -14.48
N ASP A 702 6.44 -29.76 -14.36
CA ASP A 702 7.55 -28.84 -14.72
C ASP A 702 7.48 -27.49 -13.96
N GLY A 703 7.13 -27.53 -12.67
CA GLY A 703 6.89 -26.35 -11.83
C GLY A 703 5.50 -25.71 -11.97
N TYR A 704 4.68 -26.18 -12.90
CA TYR A 704 3.30 -25.74 -13.08
C TYR A 704 2.31 -26.66 -12.36
N PHE A 705 1.11 -26.14 -12.13
CA PHE A 705 -0.05 -26.93 -11.75
C PHE A 705 -1.34 -26.38 -12.37
N LYS A 706 -2.40 -27.19 -12.25
CA LYS A 706 -3.77 -26.81 -12.59
C LYS A 706 -4.67 -27.04 -11.39
N ILE A 707 -5.63 -26.15 -11.17
CA ILE A 707 -6.62 -26.22 -10.09
C ILE A 707 -8.02 -25.93 -10.64
N LEU A 708 -9.06 -26.51 -10.04
CA LEU A 708 -10.45 -26.41 -10.48
C LEU A 708 -10.95 -24.95 -10.52
N ARG A 709 -11.48 -24.52 -11.67
CA ARG A 709 -11.99 -23.16 -11.93
C ARG A 709 -13.51 -23.08 -11.82
N GLY A 710 -14.02 -21.92 -11.39
CA GLY A 710 -15.46 -21.64 -11.29
C GLY A 710 -16.15 -22.35 -10.13
N LYS A 711 -15.38 -22.60 -9.07
CA LYS A 711 -15.81 -23.25 -7.81
C LYS A 711 -15.17 -22.61 -6.57
N ASN A 712 -14.29 -21.63 -6.77
CA ASN A 712 -13.42 -21.07 -5.74
C ASN A 712 -12.66 -22.16 -4.95
N GLU A 713 -12.08 -23.12 -5.68
CA GLU A 713 -11.37 -24.25 -5.08
C GLU A 713 -10.22 -23.74 -4.19
N CYS A 714 -10.20 -24.16 -2.93
CA CYS A 714 -9.25 -23.69 -1.91
C CYS A 714 -9.20 -22.16 -1.68
N GLY A 715 -10.11 -21.35 -2.22
CA GLY A 715 -10.08 -19.88 -2.13
C GLY A 715 -9.37 -19.16 -3.29
N ILE A 716 -8.92 -19.89 -4.33
CA ILE A 716 -8.11 -19.38 -5.45
C ILE A 716 -8.76 -18.24 -6.27
N GLU A 717 -10.06 -17.98 -6.09
CA GLU A 717 -10.82 -16.95 -6.81
C GLU A 717 -11.19 -15.75 -5.91
N ASP A 718 -10.95 -15.79 -4.59
CA ASP A 718 -11.33 -14.70 -3.66
C ASP A 718 -10.37 -13.50 -3.73
N ASP A 719 -9.09 -13.72 -3.39
CA ASP A 719 -8.06 -12.70 -3.15
C ASP A 719 -7.08 -12.56 -4.35
N VAL A 720 -7.64 -12.31 -5.55
CA VAL A 720 -6.87 -12.08 -6.78
C VAL A 720 -6.35 -10.63 -6.84
N VAL A 721 -5.03 -10.44 -6.91
CA VAL A 721 -4.39 -9.11 -6.86
C VAL A 721 -3.55 -8.83 -8.12
N ALA A 722 -3.59 -7.58 -8.58
CA ALA A 722 -2.82 -7.12 -9.73
C ALA A 722 -2.55 -5.60 -9.67
N GLY A 723 -1.75 -5.13 -10.64
CA GLY A 723 -1.34 -3.74 -10.81
C GLY A 723 -0.81 -3.51 -12.22
N MET A 724 -0.77 -2.25 -12.67
CA MET A 724 -0.19 -1.87 -13.96
C MET A 724 1.27 -1.38 -13.79
N PRO A 725 2.20 -1.71 -14.72
CA PRO A 725 3.58 -1.26 -14.66
C PRO A 725 3.69 0.24 -15.01
N SER A 726 4.61 0.97 -14.37
CA SER A 726 4.73 2.42 -14.56
C SER A 726 5.56 2.82 -15.78
N THR A 727 5.12 3.87 -16.47
CA THR A 727 5.88 4.51 -17.56
C THR A 727 7.09 5.30 -17.08
N LYS A 728 7.22 5.60 -15.77
CA LYS A 728 8.44 6.18 -15.16
C LYS A 728 9.71 5.43 -15.61
N ASN A 729 9.60 4.11 -15.71
CA ASN A 729 10.71 3.19 -15.98
C ASN A 729 11.19 3.25 -17.45
N LEU A 730 10.34 3.75 -18.38
CA LEU A 730 10.72 3.98 -19.78
C LEU A 730 11.72 5.14 -19.93
N ILE A 731 11.59 6.15 -19.08
CA ILE A 731 12.40 7.37 -19.13
C ILE A 731 13.85 7.07 -18.69
N ILE A 732 14.03 6.14 -17.75
CA ILE A 732 15.33 5.71 -17.24
C ILE A 732 16.17 5.09 -18.37
N ASN A 733 15.59 4.21 -19.18
CA ASN A 733 16.28 3.58 -20.32
C ASN A 733 16.69 4.57 -21.42
N HIS A 734 15.97 5.69 -21.57
CA HIS A 734 16.40 6.77 -22.47
C HIS A 734 17.58 7.60 -21.94
N ALA A 735 17.77 7.66 -20.62
CA ALA A 735 18.93 8.31 -20.00
C ALA A 735 20.16 7.37 -19.94
N ALA A 736 19.95 6.08 -19.65
CA ALA A 736 20.95 5.02 -19.68
C ALA A 736 21.19 4.53 -21.12
N GLY A 737 21.56 5.45 -22.02
CA GLY A 737 21.41 5.28 -23.47
C GLY A 737 22.02 4.00 -24.08
N HIS A 738 21.15 3.13 -24.58
CA HIS A 738 21.39 2.24 -25.71
C HIS A 738 20.29 2.47 -26.75
N SER A 739 20.66 3.05 -27.90
CA SER A 739 19.71 3.29 -28.99
C SER A 739 19.68 2.11 -29.95
N GLU A 740 18.87 1.10 -29.66
CA GLU A 740 18.35 0.20 -30.70
C GLU A 740 16.98 0.69 -31.16
N ALA A 741 16.88 1.04 -32.44
CA ALA A 741 15.66 1.58 -33.02
C ALA A 741 14.72 0.44 -33.46
N TYR A 742 13.76 0.09 -32.61
CA TYR A 742 12.65 -0.78 -33.01
C TYR A 742 11.58 0.06 -33.73
N ALA A 743 11.70 0.11 -35.05
CA ALA A 743 10.73 0.74 -35.92
C ALA A 743 9.42 -0.06 -35.98
N THR A 744 8.32 0.70 -36.11
CA THR A 744 6.97 0.30 -36.53
C THR A 744 6.79 -1.11 -37.11
N PHE A 745 5.89 -1.89 -36.51
CA PHE A 745 4.88 -2.72 -37.20
C PHE A 745 3.60 -2.78 -36.37
#